data_AF-A0A835VSD4-F1
#
_entry.id   AF-A0A835VSD4-F1
#
_cell.length_a   1.000
_cell.length_b   1.000
_cell.length_c   1.000
_cell.angle_alpha   90.00
_cell.angle_beta   90.00
_cell.angle_gamma   90.00
#
_symmetry.space_group_name_H-M   'P 1'
#
loop_
_entity.id
_entity.type
_entity.pdbx_description
1 polymer ?
#
loop_
_entity_poly.entity_id
_entity_poly.type
_entity_poly.pdbx_seq_one_letter_code
_entity_poly.pdbx_strand_id
1 'polypeptide(L)'
;MLGLIERIASFARQNEIALTLRLVNKAAAELLSSQEHKRVHASQPLPAHAYSSLPAETIQLLRFEQRRQLVCDAARSGSLQAVDGALAAMDLRPEGWLFMAAAGAPGLGPGLALALCRLLAARGWPMESAPASPHAPPGTLAAAAAAGNADVCEWLLAEGLCDWASKAVYAAAEGGHVSLVQRLLSLCPEQQKPSLYLGNFLIAAARGYELVALERLWDDWLGQRREQQQRQQQQEGQQEEVHDAGLAAGSMLGSDFMERRPDGFRCNFYASDIRLVLAAAAGSPTPCWLGKLDALLWRYYGAAGAARLAADRDALPRVLLAAMSAPDGLSRVRLLWEQRRWRQVETRGLKDMVAAAAAHGDAAAVRYLYEQPGAELQSVVARAGYDLVALAATHGHLQVLQLLASLGVRCSLFFFDRVVAAAAAGGHMHILRWMHEEPGLLSGEEVAGPGGAGAAHVGERGGGGGGGAAASTHHAGMLRANWVWRERVWPKAMEQGLLKGRVEVVRYAREQGAPLPPPVDAWILAARGQSVAVLEYLAECRLPVEEDPAEYGLPMTDASVYGPALAAGDRAVLRALARLGFRSVCGADAARLLVALLEDPGVPLSDLQWLLERQGGRGRAAAAAALLQPGPPDRQAASRWPQRP
;
A
#
# COMPACT_ATOMS: atom_id res chain seq x y z
N MET A 1 32.53 -26.63 -17.67
CA MET A 1 32.17 -25.72 -16.56
C MET A 1 31.48 -24.44 -17.02
N LEU A 2 31.96 -23.74 -18.05
CA LEU A 2 31.36 -22.47 -18.51
C LEU A 2 29.86 -22.58 -18.90
N GLY A 3 29.48 -23.60 -19.68
CA GLY A 3 28.07 -23.83 -20.03
C GLY A 3 27.15 -24.29 -18.88
N LEU A 4 27.72 -24.72 -17.73
CA LEU A 4 26.92 -25.04 -16.54
C LEU A 4 26.55 -23.75 -15.79
N ILE A 5 27.46 -22.77 -15.70
CA ILE A 5 27.20 -21.49 -15.01
C ILE A 5 26.14 -20.69 -15.75
N GLU A 6 26.19 -20.64 -17.08
CA GLU A 6 25.15 -19.99 -17.89
C GLU A 6 23.78 -20.66 -17.72
N ARG A 7 23.77 -22.00 -17.66
CA ARG A 7 22.54 -22.76 -17.43
C ARG A 7 21.99 -22.60 -16.01
N ILE A 8 22.85 -22.45 -15.00
CA ILE A 8 22.42 -22.12 -13.64
C ILE A 8 21.89 -20.69 -13.59
N ALA A 9 22.58 -19.74 -14.24
CA ALA A 9 22.16 -18.34 -14.30
C ALA A 9 20.78 -18.18 -14.96
N SER A 10 20.43 -18.99 -15.97
CA SER A 10 19.10 -18.94 -16.59
C SER A 10 17.94 -19.35 -15.67
N PHE A 11 18.22 -20.05 -14.56
CA PHE A 11 17.21 -20.44 -13.55
C PHE A 11 17.37 -19.68 -12.23
N ALA A 12 18.44 -18.90 -12.07
CA ALA A 12 18.72 -18.15 -10.85
C ALA A 12 18.00 -16.80 -10.87
N ARG A 13 17.61 -16.33 -9.68
CA ARG A 13 17.08 -14.96 -9.51
C ARG A 13 18.19 -13.93 -9.78
N GLN A 14 17.81 -12.72 -10.16
CA GLN A 14 18.77 -11.67 -10.51
C GLN A 14 19.73 -11.34 -9.35
N ASN A 15 19.20 -11.30 -8.12
CA ASN A 15 20.02 -11.06 -6.93
C ASN A 15 20.98 -12.22 -6.62
N GLU A 16 20.62 -13.47 -6.94
CA GLU A 16 21.53 -14.63 -6.81
C GLU A 16 22.65 -14.59 -7.86
N ILE A 17 22.35 -14.11 -9.06
CA ILE A 17 23.37 -13.88 -10.09
C ILE A 17 24.35 -12.80 -9.61
N ALA A 18 23.81 -11.66 -9.16
CA ALA A 18 24.61 -10.49 -8.79
C ALA A 18 25.48 -10.71 -7.54
N LEU A 19 24.93 -11.34 -6.49
CA LEU A 19 25.55 -11.44 -5.16
C LEU A 19 26.12 -12.83 -4.83
N THR A 20 25.88 -13.83 -5.68
CA THR A 20 26.36 -15.20 -5.47
C THR A 20 27.20 -15.63 -6.68
N LEU A 21 26.57 -15.87 -7.84
CA LEU A 21 27.20 -16.54 -8.98
C LEU A 21 28.36 -15.73 -9.56
N ARG A 22 28.25 -14.40 -9.63
CA ARG A 22 29.33 -13.52 -10.08
C ARG A 22 30.53 -13.50 -9.13
N LEU A 23 30.32 -13.77 -7.85
CA LEU A 23 31.37 -13.71 -6.83
C LEU A 23 32.11 -15.05 -6.66
N VAL A 24 31.68 -16.11 -7.37
CA VAL A 24 32.29 -17.44 -7.25
C VAL A 24 33.73 -17.47 -7.77
N ASN A 25 34.00 -16.88 -8.94
CA ASN A 25 35.36 -16.75 -9.50
C ASN A 25 35.42 -15.71 -10.64
N LYS A 26 36.64 -15.40 -11.11
CA LYS A 26 36.89 -14.43 -12.19
C LYS A 26 36.20 -14.79 -13.50
N ALA A 27 36.21 -16.08 -13.89
CA ALA A 27 35.59 -16.52 -15.14
C ALA A 27 34.05 -16.37 -15.12
N ALA A 28 33.41 -16.62 -13.97
CA ALA A 28 31.98 -16.39 -13.78
C ALA A 28 31.63 -14.89 -13.83
N ALA A 29 32.48 -14.03 -13.24
CA ALA A 29 32.32 -12.58 -13.29
C ALA A 29 32.45 -12.01 -14.73
N GLU A 30 33.33 -12.59 -15.54
CA GLU A 30 33.53 -12.24 -16.96
C GLU A 30 32.35 -12.68 -17.82
N LEU A 31 31.87 -13.92 -17.65
CA LEU A 31 30.68 -14.43 -18.34
C LEU A 31 29.40 -13.63 -18.00
N LEU A 32 29.20 -13.30 -16.73
CA LEU A 32 28.01 -12.61 -16.22
C LEU A 32 28.29 -11.10 -16.07
N SER A 33 28.82 -10.48 -17.12
CA SER A 33 29.31 -9.09 -17.10
C SER A 33 28.31 -8.05 -17.60
N SER A 34 27.15 -8.47 -18.10
CA SER A 34 26.07 -7.57 -18.54
C SER A 34 25.58 -6.67 -17.39
N GLN A 35 25.02 -5.50 -17.72
CA GLN A 35 24.48 -4.58 -16.71
C GLN A 35 23.33 -5.18 -15.91
N GLU A 36 22.55 -6.07 -16.54
CA GLU A 36 21.46 -6.78 -15.87
C GLU A 36 21.99 -7.72 -14.79
N HIS A 37 23.06 -8.47 -15.07
CA HIS A 37 23.66 -9.39 -14.09
C HIS A 37 24.41 -8.67 -12.95
N LYS A 38 24.70 -7.37 -13.11
CA LYS A 38 25.37 -6.53 -12.09
C LYS A 38 24.40 -5.85 -11.13
N ARG A 39 23.15 -5.65 -11.54
CA ARG A 39 22.18 -4.86 -10.79
C ARG A 39 21.51 -5.70 -9.71
N VAL A 40 21.50 -5.18 -8.48
CA VAL A 40 20.69 -5.74 -7.38
C VAL A 40 19.31 -5.11 -7.44
N HIS A 41 18.28 -5.94 -7.48
CA HIS A 41 16.88 -5.53 -7.54
C HIS A 41 16.26 -5.57 -6.14
N ALA A 42 15.87 -4.40 -5.63
CA ALA A 42 15.23 -4.29 -4.32
C ALA A 42 13.88 -5.02 -4.22
N SER A 43 13.24 -5.32 -5.35
CA SER A 43 11.98 -6.08 -5.43
C SER A 43 12.17 -7.60 -5.40
N GLN A 44 13.41 -8.09 -5.41
CA GLN A 44 13.71 -9.53 -5.35
C GLN A 44 14.34 -9.88 -3.99
N PRO A 45 14.11 -11.10 -3.48
CA PRO A 45 14.78 -11.57 -2.27
C PRO A 45 16.30 -11.52 -2.43
N LEU A 46 17.00 -11.20 -1.35
CA LEU A 46 18.45 -11.34 -1.29
C LEU A 46 18.82 -12.82 -1.06
N PRO A 47 20.03 -13.25 -1.48
CA PRO A 47 20.56 -14.55 -1.08
C PRO A 47 20.75 -14.64 0.44
N ALA A 48 20.71 -15.86 0.98
CA ALA A 48 20.77 -16.07 2.43
C ALA A 48 22.01 -15.45 3.10
N HIS A 49 23.20 -15.59 2.49
CA HIS A 49 24.46 -15.01 3.03
C HIS A 49 24.51 -13.49 2.93
N ALA A 50 23.74 -12.88 2.03
CA ALA A 50 23.74 -11.44 1.86
C ALA A 50 23.09 -10.72 3.06
N TYR A 51 22.07 -11.32 3.68
CA TYR A 51 21.42 -10.75 4.87
C TYR A 51 22.39 -10.57 6.04
N SER A 52 23.25 -11.57 6.28
CA SER A 52 24.30 -11.49 7.33
C SER A 52 25.42 -10.49 7.01
N SER A 53 25.53 -10.05 5.76
CA SER A 53 26.57 -9.10 5.31
C SER A 53 26.08 -7.64 5.24
N LEU A 54 24.81 -7.38 5.57
CA LEU A 54 24.26 -6.03 5.56
C LEU A 54 24.94 -5.17 6.65
N PRO A 55 25.47 -3.98 6.31
CA PRO A 55 26.09 -3.10 7.29
C PRO A 55 25.09 -2.68 8.38
N ALA A 56 25.51 -2.75 9.65
CA ALA A 56 24.67 -2.36 10.78
C ALA A 56 24.11 -0.93 10.65
N GLU A 57 24.94 -0.01 10.14
CA GLU A 57 24.59 1.39 9.84
C GLU A 57 23.42 1.49 8.85
N THR A 58 23.38 0.62 7.84
CA THR A 58 22.28 0.60 6.87
C THR A 58 21.00 0.09 7.51
N ILE A 59 21.10 -0.92 8.38
CA ILE A 59 19.95 -1.52 9.07
C ILE A 59 19.32 -0.51 10.06
N GLN A 60 20.13 0.31 10.72
CA GLN A 60 19.68 1.37 11.64
C GLN A 60 18.86 2.47 10.94
N LEU A 61 19.13 2.71 9.64
CA LEU A 61 18.38 3.65 8.82
C LEU A 61 17.03 3.09 8.34
N LEU A 62 16.81 1.78 8.43
CA LEU A 62 15.57 1.14 7.98
C LEU A 62 14.49 1.21 9.06
N ARG A 63 13.27 1.57 8.63
CA ARG A 63 12.06 1.53 9.48
C ARG A 63 11.61 0.10 9.73
N PHE A 64 10.85 -0.12 10.80
CA PHE A 64 10.23 -1.42 11.08
C PHE A 64 9.52 -2.03 9.87
N GLU A 65 8.62 -1.30 9.21
CA GLU A 65 7.94 -1.76 7.98
C GLU A 65 8.90 -2.20 6.87
N GLN A 66 10.04 -1.51 6.71
CA GLN A 66 11.04 -1.83 5.69
C GLN A 66 11.85 -3.08 6.08
N ARG A 67 12.23 -3.19 7.36
CA ARG A 67 12.87 -4.38 7.91
C ARG A 67 11.93 -5.59 7.79
N ARG A 68 10.65 -5.44 8.16
CA ARG A 68 9.61 -6.47 8.01
C ARG A 68 9.46 -6.88 6.56
N GLN A 69 9.41 -5.92 5.63
CA GLN A 69 9.33 -6.21 4.21
C GLN A 69 10.53 -7.04 3.71
N LEU A 70 11.76 -6.74 4.14
CA LEU A 70 12.94 -7.53 3.79
C LEU A 70 12.88 -8.98 4.28
N VAL A 71 12.33 -9.20 5.49
CA VAL A 71 12.08 -10.55 6.01
C VAL A 71 10.95 -11.24 5.22
N CYS A 72 9.87 -10.53 4.88
CA CYS A 72 8.83 -11.06 4.00
C CYS A 72 9.40 -11.47 2.63
N ASP A 73 10.29 -10.66 2.05
CA ASP A 73 10.97 -10.98 0.80
C ASP A 73 11.84 -12.23 0.96
N ALA A 74 12.58 -12.34 2.07
CA ALA A 74 13.32 -13.55 2.41
C ALA A 74 12.41 -14.79 2.48
N ALA A 75 11.21 -14.67 3.07
CA ALA A 75 10.23 -15.76 3.12
C ALA A 75 9.68 -16.12 1.73
N ARG A 76 9.40 -15.11 0.89
CA ARG A 76 9.00 -15.31 -0.52
C ARG A 76 10.08 -16.00 -1.35
N SER A 77 11.33 -16.02 -0.87
CA SER A 77 12.39 -16.77 -1.51
C SER A 77 12.19 -18.29 -1.44
N GLY A 78 11.41 -18.78 -0.46
CA GLY A 78 11.25 -20.20 -0.13
C GLY A 78 12.40 -20.81 0.68
N SER A 79 13.42 -20.01 1.04
CA SER A 79 14.59 -20.48 1.79
C SER A 79 14.49 -20.17 3.27
N LEU A 80 14.50 -21.22 4.09
CA LEU A 80 14.55 -21.09 5.55
C LEU A 80 15.83 -20.38 6.02
N GLN A 81 16.97 -20.61 5.36
CA GLN A 81 18.24 -19.95 5.71
C GLN A 81 18.17 -18.43 5.46
N ALA A 82 17.50 -18.02 4.38
CA ALA A 82 17.29 -16.59 4.11
C ALA A 82 16.39 -15.95 5.17
N VAL A 83 15.34 -16.67 5.60
CA VAL A 83 14.46 -16.22 6.70
C VAL A 83 15.24 -16.07 8.01
N ASP A 84 16.01 -17.10 8.40
CA ASP A 84 16.80 -17.07 9.63
C ASP A 84 17.85 -15.95 9.60
N GLY A 85 18.57 -15.78 8.47
CA GLY A 85 19.53 -14.70 8.28
C GLY A 85 18.89 -13.31 8.30
N ALA A 86 17.72 -13.14 7.69
CA ALA A 86 16.99 -11.88 7.67
C ALA A 86 16.42 -11.53 9.06
N LEU A 87 15.85 -12.49 9.79
CA LEU A 87 15.38 -12.29 11.16
C LEU A 87 16.52 -11.89 12.10
N ALA A 88 17.66 -12.56 12.00
CA ALA A 88 18.85 -12.24 12.79
C ALA A 88 19.41 -10.85 12.46
N ALA A 89 19.49 -10.49 11.18
CA ALA A 89 20.00 -9.18 10.77
C ALA A 89 19.05 -8.03 11.15
N MET A 90 17.73 -8.24 11.05
CA MET A 90 16.73 -7.19 11.28
C MET A 90 16.25 -7.09 12.73
N ASP A 91 16.61 -8.05 13.59
CA ASP A 91 16.22 -8.13 14.99
C ASP A 91 14.69 -8.10 15.18
N LEU A 92 14.00 -8.91 14.37
CA LEU A 92 12.55 -9.03 14.34
C LEU A 92 12.08 -10.38 14.87
N ARG A 93 10.90 -10.41 15.49
CA ARG A 93 10.23 -11.64 15.90
C ARG A 93 9.28 -12.12 14.81
N PRO A 94 9.18 -13.45 14.59
CA PRO A 94 8.22 -14.00 13.65
C PRO A 94 6.79 -13.84 14.20
N GLU A 95 5.92 -13.22 13.40
CA GLU A 95 4.46 -13.20 13.64
C GLU A 95 3.72 -13.76 12.41
N GLY A 96 2.38 -13.72 12.42
CA GLY A 96 1.56 -14.26 11.33
C GLY A 96 1.90 -13.68 9.94
N TRP A 97 2.41 -12.44 9.87
CA TRP A 97 2.83 -11.83 8.59
C TRP A 97 3.94 -12.60 7.88
N LEU A 98 4.80 -13.32 8.62
CA LEU A 98 5.86 -14.13 8.04
C LEU A 98 5.29 -15.38 7.37
N PHE A 99 4.35 -16.02 8.05
CA PHE A 99 3.67 -17.20 7.54
C PHE A 99 2.86 -16.85 6.28
N MET A 100 2.15 -15.72 6.29
CA MET A 100 1.45 -15.20 5.12
C MET A 100 2.40 -14.91 3.94
N ALA A 101 3.58 -14.35 4.20
CA ALA A 101 4.56 -14.07 3.14
C ALA A 101 5.15 -15.36 2.53
N ALA A 102 5.42 -16.38 3.36
CA ALA A 102 5.86 -17.69 2.89
C ALA A 102 4.79 -18.39 2.06
N ALA A 103 3.55 -18.37 2.54
CA ALA A 103 2.41 -19.00 1.87
C ALA A 103 2.06 -18.30 0.55
N GLY A 104 2.13 -16.97 0.49
CA GLY A 104 1.85 -16.15 -0.68
C GLY A 104 3.05 -15.87 -1.59
N ALA A 105 4.07 -16.73 -1.57
CA ALA A 105 5.25 -16.57 -2.41
C ALA A 105 4.92 -16.90 -3.89
N PRO A 106 5.01 -15.92 -4.82
CA PRO A 106 4.62 -16.15 -6.21
C PRO A 106 5.71 -16.87 -7.00
N GLY A 107 5.29 -17.77 -7.90
CA GLY A 107 6.18 -18.36 -8.92
C GLY A 107 7.29 -19.25 -8.36
N LEU A 108 7.15 -19.77 -7.14
CA LEU A 108 8.03 -20.82 -6.64
C LEU A 108 7.75 -22.14 -7.37
N GLY A 109 8.78 -22.98 -7.48
CA GLY A 109 8.59 -24.36 -7.93
C GLY A 109 7.60 -25.09 -7.02
N PRO A 110 6.87 -26.10 -7.56
CA PRO A 110 5.85 -26.81 -6.79
C PRO A 110 6.44 -27.40 -5.50
N GLY A 111 5.74 -27.26 -4.38
CA GLY A 111 6.15 -27.81 -3.08
C GLY A 111 7.10 -26.93 -2.25
N LEU A 112 7.74 -25.90 -2.82
CA LEU A 112 8.73 -25.11 -2.07
C LEU A 112 8.07 -24.22 -1.01
N ALA A 113 6.96 -23.56 -1.36
CA ALA A 113 6.16 -22.76 -0.42
C ALA A 113 5.64 -23.65 0.72
N LEU A 114 5.10 -24.83 0.38
CA LEU A 114 4.61 -25.81 1.34
C LEU A 114 5.72 -26.32 2.27
N ALA A 115 6.91 -26.62 1.74
CA ALA A 115 8.04 -27.07 2.54
C ALA A 115 8.45 -26.01 3.57
N LEU A 116 8.54 -24.73 3.16
CA LEU A 116 8.82 -23.64 4.08
C LEU A 116 7.70 -23.50 5.12
N CYS A 117 6.43 -23.45 4.71
CA CYS A 117 5.28 -23.37 5.64
C CYS A 117 5.27 -24.49 6.68
N ARG A 118 5.59 -25.74 6.30
CA ARG A 118 5.71 -26.87 7.22
C ARG A 118 6.88 -26.70 8.20
N LEU A 119 8.02 -26.21 7.73
CA LEU A 119 9.18 -25.93 8.59
C LEU A 119 8.91 -24.80 9.58
N LEU A 120 8.12 -23.80 9.19
CA LEU A 120 7.67 -22.72 10.07
C LEU A 120 6.65 -23.23 11.10
N ALA A 121 5.70 -24.05 10.67
CA ALA A 121 4.71 -24.67 11.56
C ALA A 121 5.36 -25.63 12.58
N ALA A 122 6.35 -26.42 12.16
CA ALA A 122 7.11 -27.31 13.05
C ALA A 122 7.89 -26.56 14.14
N ARG A 123 8.19 -25.27 13.94
CA ARG A 123 8.80 -24.40 14.95
C ARG A 123 7.80 -23.79 15.93
N GLY A 124 6.51 -24.06 15.79
CA GLY A 124 5.46 -23.52 16.65
C GLY A 124 5.20 -22.02 16.43
N TRP A 125 5.54 -21.48 15.25
CA TRP A 125 5.33 -20.07 14.96
C TRP A 125 3.84 -19.76 14.73
N PRO A 126 3.33 -18.62 15.22
CA PRO A 126 1.91 -18.29 15.13
C PRO A 126 1.50 -18.08 13.66
N MET A 127 0.49 -18.84 13.22
CA MET A 127 -0.02 -18.78 11.84
C MET A 127 -0.84 -17.51 11.59
N GLU A 128 -1.63 -17.09 12.57
CA GLU A 128 -2.42 -15.87 12.51
C GLU A 128 -2.04 -14.97 13.69
N SER A 129 -1.84 -13.68 13.42
CA SER A 129 -1.70 -12.69 14.49
C SER A 129 -3.06 -12.49 15.16
N ALA A 130 -3.07 -12.27 16.48
CA ALA A 130 -4.27 -11.85 17.19
C ALA A 130 -4.89 -10.62 16.48
N PRO A 131 -6.24 -10.50 16.38
CA PRO A 131 -6.88 -9.44 15.62
C PRO A 131 -6.63 -8.08 16.30
N ALA A 132 -5.55 -7.40 15.91
CA ALA A 132 -5.14 -6.12 16.49
C ALA A 132 -5.60 -4.91 15.69
N SER A 133 -6.23 -5.08 14.52
CA SER A 133 -6.69 -3.96 13.69
C SER A 133 -7.75 -4.35 12.65
N PRO A 134 -8.72 -3.47 12.34
CA PRO A 134 -9.66 -3.64 11.22
C PRO A 134 -8.99 -3.67 9.82
N HIS A 135 -7.68 -3.46 9.73
CA HIS A 135 -6.88 -3.56 8.50
C HIS A 135 -6.01 -4.83 8.44
N ALA A 136 -6.40 -5.90 9.13
CA ALA A 136 -5.66 -7.16 9.11
C ALA A 136 -5.41 -7.62 7.65
N PRO A 137 -4.16 -7.99 7.30
CA PRO A 137 -3.84 -8.49 5.97
C PRO A 137 -4.71 -9.71 5.61
N PRO A 138 -4.89 -10.00 4.31
CA PRO A 138 -5.65 -11.18 3.87
C PRO A 138 -5.09 -12.42 4.56
N GLY A 139 -5.98 -13.26 5.11
CA GLY A 139 -5.55 -14.46 5.83
C GLY A 139 -4.65 -15.35 4.98
N THR A 140 -3.82 -16.16 5.64
CA THR A 140 -2.80 -17.03 5.01
C THR A 140 -3.33 -17.82 3.82
N LEU A 141 -4.55 -18.36 3.92
CA LEU A 141 -5.20 -19.08 2.84
C LEU A 141 -5.42 -18.21 1.60
N ALA A 142 -5.85 -16.96 1.76
CA ALA A 142 -6.06 -16.03 0.66
C ALA A 142 -4.74 -15.56 0.03
N ALA A 143 -3.67 -15.39 0.83
CA ALA A 143 -2.34 -15.09 0.31
C ALA A 143 -1.80 -16.25 -0.55
N ALA A 144 -1.91 -17.49 -0.08
CA ALA A 144 -1.55 -18.68 -0.85
C ALA A 144 -2.36 -18.82 -2.14
N ALA A 145 -3.67 -18.57 -2.04
CA ALA A 145 -4.59 -18.63 -3.17
C ALA A 145 -4.25 -17.57 -4.24
N ALA A 146 -3.95 -16.34 -3.85
CA ALA A 146 -3.53 -15.26 -4.75
C ALA A 146 -2.23 -15.59 -5.51
N ALA A 147 -1.32 -16.35 -4.89
CA ALA A 147 -0.06 -16.77 -5.49
C ALA A 147 -0.16 -18.08 -6.31
N GLY A 148 -1.28 -18.79 -6.22
CA GLY A 148 -1.50 -20.06 -6.91
C GLY A 148 -0.88 -21.28 -6.23
N ASN A 149 -0.49 -21.16 -4.95
CA ASN A 149 0.12 -22.23 -4.18
C ASN A 149 -0.94 -23.23 -3.69
N ALA A 150 -1.45 -24.04 -4.63
CA ALA A 150 -2.54 -24.99 -4.41
C ALA A 150 -2.23 -26.02 -3.31
N ASP A 151 -0.99 -26.49 -3.25
CA ASP A 151 -0.47 -27.42 -2.26
C ASP A 151 -0.54 -26.86 -0.83
N VAL A 152 -0.22 -25.57 -0.66
CA VAL A 152 -0.36 -24.86 0.61
C VAL A 152 -1.82 -24.71 1.00
N CYS A 153 -2.69 -24.31 0.06
CA CYS A 153 -4.14 -24.19 0.33
C CYS A 153 -4.76 -25.52 0.77
N GLU A 154 -4.42 -26.62 0.06
CA GLU A 154 -4.92 -27.95 0.39
C GLU A 154 -4.41 -28.42 1.76
N TRP A 155 -3.13 -28.22 2.04
CA TRP A 155 -2.54 -28.58 3.32
C TRP A 155 -3.19 -27.83 4.49
N LEU A 156 -3.39 -26.51 4.35
CA LEU A 156 -4.01 -25.68 5.39
C LEU A 156 -5.45 -26.15 5.72
N LEU A 157 -6.23 -26.48 4.69
CA LEU A 157 -7.61 -26.95 4.84
C LEU A 157 -7.68 -28.40 5.36
N ALA A 158 -6.79 -29.28 4.90
CA ALA A 158 -6.78 -30.69 5.29
C ALA A 158 -6.37 -30.89 6.77
N GLU A 159 -5.40 -30.12 7.26
CA GLU A 159 -4.95 -30.18 8.66
C GLU A 159 -5.84 -29.35 9.61
N GLY A 160 -6.87 -28.67 9.09
CA GLY A 160 -7.74 -27.82 9.90
C GLY A 160 -7.03 -26.61 10.52
N LEU A 161 -5.95 -26.14 9.88
CA LEU A 161 -5.16 -25.00 10.34
C LEU A 161 -5.86 -23.66 10.06
N CYS A 162 -6.81 -23.64 9.12
CA CYS A 162 -7.71 -22.51 8.90
C CYS A 162 -9.07 -22.99 8.38
N ASP A 163 -10.11 -22.18 8.60
CA ASP A 163 -11.42 -22.39 7.99
C ASP A 163 -11.42 -22.00 6.51
N TRP A 164 -12.24 -22.68 5.71
CA TRP A 164 -12.48 -22.26 4.34
C TRP A 164 -13.14 -20.87 4.32
N ALA A 165 -12.67 -20.03 3.39
CA ALA A 165 -13.11 -18.64 3.28
C ALA A 165 -13.32 -18.24 1.81
N SER A 166 -14.45 -17.58 1.52
CA SER A 166 -14.75 -17.09 0.17
C SER A 166 -13.71 -16.09 -0.36
N LYS A 167 -13.04 -15.36 0.54
CA LYS A 167 -11.90 -14.48 0.19
C LYS A 167 -10.76 -15.22 -0.52
N ALA A 168 -10.51 -16.50 -0.18
CA ALA A 168 -9.48 -17.29 -0.85
C ALA A 168 -9.87 -17.62 -2.30
N VAL A 169 -11.16 -17.88 -2.56
CA VAL A 169 -11.67 -18.09 -3.93
C VAL A 169 -11.50 -16.82 -4.76
N TYR A 170 -11.85 -15.65 -4.21
CA TYR A 170 -11.67 -14.38 -4.92
C TYR A 170 -10.19 -14.08 -5.17
N ALA A 171 -9.32 -14.33 -4.20
CA ALA A 171 -7.88 -14.15 -4.34
C ALA A 171 -7.29 -15.05 -5.46
N ALA A 172 -7.65 -16.33 -5.50
CA ALA A 172 -7.24 -17.21 -6.59
C ALA A 172 -7.81 -16.78 -7.95
N ALA A 173 -9.04 -16.27 -7.98
CA ALA A 173 -9.66 -15.78 -9.20
C ALA A 173 -8.96 -14.52 -9.75
N GLU A 174 -8.62 -13.58 -8.85
CA GLU A 174 -7.87 -12.37 -9.18
C GLU A 174 -6.42 -12.68 -9.60
N GLY A 175 -5.81 -13.73 -9.04
CA GLY A 175 -4.52 -14.27 -9.48
C GLY A 175 -4.56 -15.08 -10.79
N GLY A 176 -5.75 -15.35 -11.34
CA GLY A 176 -5.91 -16.10 -12.60
C GLY A 176 -5.80 -17.63 -12.46
N HIS A 177 -5.84 -18.18 -11.25
CA HIS A 177 -5.63 -19.60 -10.97
C HIS A 177 -6.91 -20.43 -11.10
N VAL A 178 -7.39 -20.61 -12.33
CA VAL A 178 -8.69 -21.27 -12.64
C VAL A 178 -8.83 -22.66 -12.01
N SER A 179 -7.81 -23.52 -12.13
CA SER A 179 -7.84 -24.87 -11.56
C SER A 179 -7.89 -24.87 -10.03
N LEU A 180 -7.18 -23.93 -9.40
CA LEU A 180 -7.21 -23.77 -7.94
C LEU A 180 -8.58 -23.28 -7.47
N VAL A 181 -9.21 -22.37 -8.21
CA VAL A 181 -10.58 -21.93 -7.91
C VAL A 181 -11.55 -23.11 -7.93
N GLN A 182 -11.52 -23.94 -8.97
CA GLN A 182 -12.36 -25.14 -9.04
C GLN A 182 -12.10 -26.08 -7.85
N ARG A 183 -10.83 -26.25 -7.48
CA ARG A 183 -10.44 -27.07 -6.33
C ARG A 183 -10.97 -26.50 -5.01
N LEU A 184 -10.79 -25.21 -4.76
CA LEU A 184 -11.30 -24.53 -3.56
C LEU A 184 -12.83 -24.59 -3.47
N LEU A 185 -13.54 -24.49 -4.59
CA LEU A 185 -15.00 -24.68 -4.61
C LEU A 185 -15.38 -26.12 -4.25
N SER A 186 -14.63 -27.12 -4.70
CA SER A 186 -14.87 -28.53 -4.35
C SER A 186 -14.60 -28.86 -2.88
N LEU A 187 -13.67 -28.13 -2.25
CA LEU A 187 -13.32 -28.27 -0.83
C LEU A 187 -14.24 -27.45 0.09
N CYS A 188 -15.20 -26.70 -0.45
CA CYS A 188 -16.09 -25.84 0.33
C CYS A 188 -17.09 -26.67 1.16
N PRO A 189 -17.11 -26.52 2.50
CA PRO A 189 -18.13 -27.13 3.34
C PRO A 189 -19.54 -26.62 3.00
N GLU A 190 -20.57 -27.49 3.08
CA GLU A 190 -21.96 -27.14 2.76
C GLU A 190 -22.47 -25.90 3.51
N GLN A 191 -22.07 -25.74 4.78
CA GLN A 191 -22.45 -24.61 5.63
C GLN A 191 -21.90 -23.27 5.11
N GLN A 192 -20.77 -23.31 4.39
CA GLN A 192 -20.05 -22.12 3.93
C GLN A 192 -20.35 -21.78 2.47
N LYS A 193 -20.93 -22.68 1.67
CA LYS A 193 -21.37 -22.39 0.28
C LYS A 193 -22.22 -21.11 0.14
N PRO A 194 -23.13 -20.78 1.08
CA PRO A 194 -23.82 -19.50 1.14
C PRO A 194 -22.97 -18.22 1.19
N SER A 195 -21.76 -18.31 1.72
CA SER A 195 -20.90 -17.15 1.98
C SER A 195 -20.15 -16.67 0.73
N LEU A 196 -20.21 -17.45 -0.35
CA LEU A 196 -19.70 -17.05 -1.66
C LEU A 196 -20.71 -16.11 -2.33
N TYR A 197 -20.23 -14.92 -2.67
CA TYR A 197 -20.96 -13.86 -3.31
C TYR A 197 -20.52 -13.75 -4.76
N LEU A 198 -21.40 -14.10 -5.71
CA LEU A 198 -21.04 -14.22 -7.12
C LEU A 198 -20.56 -12.91 -7.73
N GLY A 199 -21.15 -11.75 -7.36
CA GLY A 199 -20.67 -10.45 -7.86
C GLY A 199 -19.18 -10.23 -7.58
N ASN A 200 -18.71 -10.53 -6.36
CA ASN A 200 -17.29 -10.40 -5.97
C ASN A 200 -16.43 -11.43 -6.70
N PHE A 201 -16.96 -12.63 -6.91
CA PHE A 201 -16.26 -13.66 -7.67
C PHE A 201 -16.07 -13.27 -9.13
N LEU A 202 -17.09 -12.72 -9.79
CA LEU A 202 -17.01 -12.22 -11.17
C LEU A 202 -16.12 -10.98 -11.29
N ILE A 203 -16.14 -10.07 -10.30
CA ILE A 203 -15.20 -8.94 -10.24
C ILE A 203 -13.75 -9.44 -10.20
N ALA A 204 -13.46 -10.40 -9.33
CA ALA A 204 -12.12 -10.98 -9.21
C ALA A 204 -11.71 -11.72 -10.49
N ALA A 205 -12.60 -12.53 -11.07
CA ALA A 205 -12.34 -13.23 -12.33
C ALA A 205 -12.15 -12.26 -13.50
N ALA A 206 -12.91 -11.17 -13.59
CA ALA A 206 -12.75 -10.16 -14.64
C ALA A 206 -11.36 -9.50 -14.62
N ARG A 207 -10.75 -9.38 -13.42
CA ARG A 207 -9.36 -8.95 -13.29
C ARG A 207 -8.37 -10.04 -13.70
N GLY A 208 -8.48 -11.24 -13.14
CA GLY A 208 -7.42 -12.25 -13.23
C GLY A 208 -7.52 -13.23 -14.40
N TYR A 209 -8.72 -13.64 -14.81
CA TYR A 209 -8.90 -14.73 -15.78
C TYR A 209 -8.60 -14.29 -17.21
N GLU A 210 -8.01 -15.17 -18.02
CA GLU A 210 -8.01 -15.00 -19.47
C GLU A 210 -9.43 -15.07 -20.06
N LEU A 211 -9.65 -14.46 -21.23
CA LEU A 211 -10.97 -14.28 -21.85
C LEU A 211 -11.81 -15.57 -21.86
N VAL A 212 -11.24 -16.67 -22.36
CA VAL A 212 -11.96 -17.96 -22.49
C VAL A 212 -12.39 -18.52 -21.12
N ALA A 213 -11.55 -18.37 -20.10
CA ALA A 213 -11.88 -18.84 -18.76
C ALA A 213 -12.98 -17.98 -18.11
N LEU A 214 -12.95 -16.67 -18.34
CA LEU A 214 -13.99 -15.75 -17.87
C LEU A 214 -15.34 -16.05 -18.54
N GLU A 215 -15.34 -16.29 -19.85
CA GLU A 215 -16.55 -16.64 -20.60
C GLU A 215 -17.18 -17.94 -20.10
N ARG A 216 -16.36 -18.98 -19.91
CA ARG A 216 -16.81 -20.24 -19.32
C ARG A 216 -17.41 -20.04 -17.94
N LEU A 217 -16.73 -19.27 -17.08
CA LEU A 217 -17.23 -18.98 -15.75
C LEU A 217 -18.60 -18.27 -15.80
N TRP A 218 -18.73 -17.28 -16.68
CA TRP A 218 -20.00 -16.57 -16.86
C TRP A 218 -21.11 -17.52 -17.30
N ASP A 219 -20.85 -18.33 -18.33
CA ASP A 219 -21.86 -19.23 -18.90
C ASP A 219 -22.23 -20.34 -17.89
N ASP A 220 -21.26 -20.87 -17.14
CA ASP A 220 -21.48 -21.87 -16.08
C ASP A 220 -22.32 -21.32 -14.92
N TRP A 221 -22.14 -20.05 -14.55
CA TRP A 221 -22.81 -19.43 -13.39
C TRP A 221 -24.14 -18.75 -13.72
N LEU A 222 -24.26 -18.15 -14.91
CA LEU A 222 -25.37 -17.28 -15.30
C LEU A 222 -26.13 -17.78 -16.54
N GLY A 223 -25.62 -18.79 -17.25
CA GLY A 223 -26.20 -19.28 -18.51
C GLY A 223 -27.64 -19.79 -18.38
N GLN A 224 -27.92 -20.60 -17.35
CA GLN A 224 -29.27 -21.15 -17.13
C GLN A 224 -30.33 -20.05 -16.96
N ARG A 225 -30.01 -19.00 -16.21
CA ARG A 225 -30.91 -17.87 -16.01
C ARG A 225 -31.12 -17.06 -17.28
N ARG A 226 -30.06 -16.84 -18.05
CA ARG A 226 -30.15 -16.17 -19.36
C ARG A 226 -31.10 -16.91 -20.30
N GLU A 227 -30.99 -18.24 -20.38
CA GLU A 227 -31.88 -19.06 -21.20
C GLU A 227 -33.33 -18.99 -20.72
N GLN A 228 -33.57 -19.02 -19.41
CA GLN A 228 -34.91 -18.90 -18.84
C GLN A 228 -35.56 -17.56 -19.21
N GLN A 229 -34.82 -16.46 -19.07
CA GLN A 229 -35.29 -15.11 -19.44
C GLN A 229 -35.57 -15.00 -20.94
N GLN A 230 -34.72 -15.58 -21.80
CA GLN A 230 -34.95 -15.59 -23.25
C GLN A 230 -36.20 -16.39 -23.62
N ARG A 231 -36.43 -17.54 -23.00
CA ARG A 231 -37.66 -18.34 -23.23
C ARG A 231 -38.91 -17.59 -22.77
N GLN A 232 -38.83 -16.90 -21.63
CA GLN A 232 -39.93 -16.09 -21.11
C GLN A 232 -40.28 -14.94 -22.06
N GLN A 233 -39.28 -14.20 -22.54
CA GLN A 233 -39.48 -13.11 -23.52
C GLN A 233 -40.03 -13.62 -24.86
N GLN A 234 -39.63 -14.82 -25.31
CA GLN A 234 -40.18 -15.44 -26.52
C GLN A 234 -41.65 -15.86 -26.36
N GLN A 235 -42.05 -16.27 -25.16
CA GLN A 235 -43.45 -16.62 -24.86
C GLN A 235 -44.33 -15.36 -24.72
N GLU A 236 -43.81 -14.29 -24.11
CA GLU A 236 -44.50 -13.01 -23.96
C GLU A 236 -44.61 -12.26 -25.31
N GLY A 237 -43.56 -12.27 -26.13
CA GLY A 237 -43.55 -11.66 -27.47
C GLY A 237 -44.42 -12.37 -28.51
N GLN A 238 -44.93 -13.57 -28.22
CA GLN A 238 -45.97 -14.23 -29.03
C GLN A 238 -47.39 -13.80 -28.64
N GLN A 239 -47.56 -13.02 -27.56
CA GLN A 239 -48.85 -12.52 -27.08
C GLN A 239 -49.08 -11.02 -27.35
N GLU A 240 -48.03 -10.22 -27.55
CA GLU A 240 -48.13 -8.80 -27.91
C GLU A 240 -47.51 -8.52 -29.28
N GLU A 241 -48.32 -8.60 -30.35
CA GLU A 241 -48.02 -7.88 -31.58
C GLU A 241 -48.39 -6.40 -31.38
N VAL A 242 -47.43 -5.52 -31.68
CA VAL A 242 -47.53 -4.05 -31.82
C VAL A 242 -47.50 -3.23 -30.52
N HIS A 243 -46.31 -2.77 -30.10
CA HIS A 243 -45.92 -1.35 -30.12
C HIS A 243 -44.51 -1.15 -29.51
N ASP A 244 -43.61 -0.56 -30.31
CA ASP A 244 -42.34 0.09 -29.94
C ASP A 244 -41.21 -0.77 -29.32
N ALA A 245 -40.72 -1.74 -30.10
CA ALA A 245 -39.48 -2.46 -29.85
C ALA A 245 -38.23 -1.62 -30.18
N GLY A 246 -38.03 -0.50 -29.50
CA GLY A 246 -36.93 0.43 -29.77
C GLY A 246 -35.93 0.62 -28.63
N LEU A 247 -36.38 0.69 -27.37
CA LEU A 247 -35.55 1.20 -26.28
C LEU A 247 -35.68 0.45 -24.94
N ALA A 248 -36.55 -0.57 -24.84
CA ALA A 248 -36.88 -1.25 -23.58
C ALA A 248 -36.29 -2.68 -23.44
N ALA A 249 -35.22 -3.05 -24.16
CA ALA A 249 -34.58 -4.36 -23.93
C ALA A 249 -33.86 -4.36 -22.57
N GLY A 250 -34.45 -4.86 -21.48
CA GLY A 250 -33.78 -4.93 -20.17
C GLY A 250 -32.44 -5.68 -20.18
N SER A 251 -31.79 -5.83 -19.02
CA SER A 251 -30.66 -6.75 -18.86
C SER A 251 -31.03 -8.15 -19.37
N MET A 252 -30.12 -8.85 -20.05
CA MET A 252 -30.31 -10.24 -20.51
C MET A 252 -30.51 -11.24 -19.36
N LEU A 253 -30.23 -10.83 -18.13
CA LEU A 253 -30.40 -11.62 -16.91
C LEU A 253 -31.64 -11.21 -16.09
N GLY A 254 -32.39 -10.20 -16.53
CA GLY A 254 -33.48 -9.60 -15.76
C GLY A 254 -32.98 -8.68 -14.64
N SER A 255 -33.83 -8.45 -13.63
CA SER A 255 -33.49 -7.70 -12.42
C SER A 255 -32.58 -8.49 -11.47
N ASP A 256 -32.16 -7.83 -10.40
CA ASP A 256 -31.53 -8.40 -9.22
C ASP A 256 -32.12 -9.76 -8.82
N PHE A 257 -31.25 -10.72 -8.51
CA PHE A 257 -31.69 -12.05 -8.16
C PHE A 257 -30.80 -12.80 -7.20
N MET A 258 -31.40 -13.81 -6.59
CA MET A 258 -30.73 -14.76 -5.71
C MET A 258 -31.36 -16.14 -5.91
N GLU A 259 -30.59 -17.06 -6.48
CA GLU A 259 -31.03 -18.42 -6.78
C GLU A 259 -30.06 -19.44 -6.20
N ARG A 260 -30.56 -20.62 -5.85
CA ARG A 260 -29.72 -21.73 -5.38
C ARG A 260 -29.35 -22.61 -6.56
N ARG A 261 -28.05 -22.83 -6.74
CA ARG A 261 -27.52 -23.74 -7.76
C ARG A 261 -27.66 -25.20 -7.33
N PRO A 262 -27.66 -26.15 -8.29
CA PRO A 262 -27.69 -27.59 -7.99
C PRO A 262 -26.49 -28.07 -7.13
N ASP A 263 -25.35 -27.40 -7.26
CA ASP A 263 -24.13 -27.66 -6.49
C ASP A 263 -24.17 -27.09 -5.05
N GLY A 264 -25.29 -26.48 -4.65
CA GLY A 264 -25.52 -25.93 -3.32
C GLY A 264 -25.04 -24.48 -3.13
N PHE A 265 -24.30 -23.91 -4.09
CA PHE A 265 -23.90 -22.50 -4.03
C PHE A 265 -25.07 -21.55 -4.28
N ARG A 266 -24.94 -20.31 -3.80
CA ARG A 266 -25.90 -19.24 -4.10
C ARG A 266 -25.39 -18.44 -5.30
N CYS A 267 -26.24 -18.26 -6.29
CA CYS A 267 -26.03 -17.36 -7.41
C CYS A 267 -26.79 -16.07 -7.11
N ASN A 268 -26.06 -15.04 -6.64
CA ASN A 268 -26.60 -13.72 -6.35
C ASN A 268 -25.91 -12.66 -7.19
N PHE A 269 -26.70 -11.91 -7.95
CA PHE A 269 -26.19 -10.89 -8.86
C PHE A 269 -27.16 -9.71 -8.88
N TYR A 270 -26.65 -8.53 -8.54
CA TYR A 270 -27.40 -7.27 -8.58
C TYR A 270 -26.94 -6.43 -9.78
N ALA A 271 -27.81 -5.52 -10.24
CA ALA A 271 -27.51 -4.61 -11.32
C ALA A 271 -26.30 -3.70 -11.04
N SER A 272 -25.95 -3.47 -9.78
CA SER A 272 -24.74 -2.74 -9.38
C SER A 272 -23.46 -3.55 -9.62
N ASP A 273 -23.52 -4.88 -9.56
CA ASP A 273 -22.36 -5.76 -9.73
C ASP A 273 -21.79 -5.64 -11.15
N ILE A 274 -22.65 -5.59 -12.19
CA ILE A 274 -22.16 -5.50 -13.57
C ILE A 274 -21.28 -4.27 -13.79
N ARG A 275 -21.59 -3.13 -13.16
CA ARG A 275 -20.78 -1.90 -13.27
C ARG A 275 -19.38 -2.12 -12.72
N LEU A 276 -19.26 -2.88 -11.63
CA LEU A 276 -17.98 -3.24 -11.02
C LEU A 276 -17.24 -4.31 -11.82
N VAL A 277 -17.94 -5.29 -12.39
CA VAL A 277 -17.33 -6.32 -13.26
C VAL A 277 -16.77 -5.68 -14.54
N LEU A 278 -17.48 -4.75 -15.17
CA LEU A 278 -17.01 -4.03 -16.35
C LEU A 278 -15.78 -3.14 -16.03
N ALA A 279 -15.80 -2.44 -14.89
CA ALA A 279 -14.65 -1.67 -14.44
C ALA A 279 -13.44 -2.58 -14.16
N ALA A 280 -13.66 -3.72 -13.50
CA ALA A 280 -12.64 -4.72 -13.25
C ALA A 280 -12.02 -5.28 -14.54
N ALA A 281 -12.83 -5.55 -15.56
CA ALA A 281 -12.35 -5.98 -16.87
C ALA A 281 -11.49 -4.90 -17.54
N ALA A 282 -11.90 -3.62 -17.48
CA ALA A 282 -11.15 -2.52 -18.08
C ALA A 282 -9.81 -2.22 -17.38
N GLY A 283 -9.75 -2.42 -16.06
CA GLY A 283 -8.52 -2.33 -15.26
C GLY A 283 -7.71 -3.62 -15.21
N SER A 284 -8.11 -4.66 -15.96
CA SER A 284 -7.47 -5.98 -15.92
C SER A 284 -5.99 -5.90 -16.35
N PRO A 285 -5.06 -6.54 -15.62
CA PRO A 285 -3.64 -6.60 -16.01
C PRO A 285 -3.39 -7.48 -17.24
N THR A 286 -4.29 -8.41 -17.58
CA THR A 286 -4.14 -9.27 -18.77
C THR A 286 -4.29 -8.49 -20.08
N PRO A 287 -3.58 -8.85 -21.16
CA PRO A 287 -3.66 -8.14 -22.44
C PRO A 287 -5.04 -8.24 -23.12
N CYS A 288 -5.86 -9.24 -22.77
CA CYS A 288 -7.20 -9.44 -23.33
C CYS A 288 -8.30 -8.55 -22.70
N TRP A 289 -7.95 -7.52 -21.93
CA TRP A 289 -8.90 -6.66 -21.18
C TRP A 289 -10.04 -6.09 -22.04
N LEU A 290 -9.75 -5.66 -23.28
CA LEU A 290 -10.77 -5.12 -24.19
C LEU A 290 -11.75 -6.21 -24.64
N GLY A 291 -11.23 -7.40 -24.93
CA GLY A 291 -12.04 -8.56 -25.27
C GLY A 291 -12.95 -8.99 -24.12
N LYS A 292 -12.46 -8.95 -22.87
CA LYS A 292 -13.29 -9.19 -21.68
C LYS A 292 -14.42 -8.18 -21.59
N LEU A 293 -14.11 -6.90 -21.77
CA LEU A 293 -15.10 -5.83 -21.68
C LEU A 293 -16.20 -6.00 -22.74
N ASP A 294 -15.82 -6.27 -24.00
CA ASP A 294 -16.77 -6.50 -25.09
C ASP A 294 -17.61 -7.77 -24.85
N ALA A 295 -17.00 -8.86 -24.41
CA ALA A 295 -17.69 -10.12 -24.13
C ALA A 295 -18.72 -9.97 -23.00
N LEU A 296 -18.37 -9.25 -21.92
CA LEU A 296 -19.26 -8.97 -20.80
C LEU A 296 -20.42 -8.04 -21.20
N LEU A 297 -20.12 -6.98 -21.96
CA LEU A 297 -21.15 -6.07 -22.49
C LEU A 297 -22.15 -6.83 -23.38
N TRP A 298 -21.65 -7.68 -24.27
CA TRP A 298 -22.50 -8.48 -25.14
C TRP A 298 -23.35 -9.49 -24.35
N ARG A 299 -22.76 -10.18 -23.37
CA ARG A 299 -23.48 -11.18 -22.56
C ARG A 299 -24.56 -10.56 -21.67
N TYR A 300 -24.30 -9.38 -21.11
CA TYR A 300 -25.23 -8.74 -20.18
C TYR A 300 -26.27 -7.82 -20.85
N TYR A 301 -25.84 -7.01 -21.83
CA TYR A 301 -26.70 -6.01 -22.48
C TYR A 301 -27.01 -6.33 -23.96
N GLY A 302 -26.44 -7.39 -24.53
CA GLY A 302 -26.62 -7.71 -25.95
C GLY A 302 -25.96 -6.70 -26.89
N ALA A 303 -26.50 -6.57 -28.09
CA ALA A 303 -25.98 -5.68 -29.13
C ALA A 303 -25.98 -4.18 -28.73
N ALA A 304 -26.85 -3.77 -27.81
CA ALA A 304 -26.93 -2.40 -27.32
C ALA A 304 -25.90 -2.07 -26.22
N GLY A 305 -25.08 -3.04 -25.77
CA GLY A 305 -24.22 -2.88 -24.60
C GLY A 305 -23.23 -1.72 -24.69
N ALA A 306 -22.56 -1.56 -25.84
CA ALA A 306 -21.62 -0.47 -26.04
C ALA A 306 -22.29 0.92 -25.99
N ALA A 307 -23.47 1.06 -26.61
CA ALA A 307 -24.22 2.30 -26.59
C ALA A 307 -24.77 2.63 -25.19
N ARG A 308 -25.19 1.59 -24.45
CA ARG A 308 -25.65 1.74 -23.05
C ARG A 308 -24.55 2.16 -22.12
N LEU A 309 -23.40 1.51 -22.19
CA LEU A 309 -22.24 1.92 -21.40
C LEU A 309 -21.86 3.36 -21.73
N ALA A 310 -21.85 3.75 -23.01
CA ALA A 310 -21.54 5.11 -23.44
C ALA A 310 -22.49 6.18 -22.86
N ALA A 311 -23.75 5.81 -22.57
CA ALA A 311 -24.76 6.69 -22.00
C ALA A 311 -24.89 6.58 -20.47
N ASP A 312 -24.32 5.56 -19.84
CA ASP A 312 -24.40 5.34 -18.39
C ASP A 312 -23.41 6.26 -17.65
N ARG A 313 -23.98 7.28 -17.00
CA ARG A 313 -23.24 8.32 -16.26
C ARG A 313 -22.53 7.81 -15.01
N ASP A 314 -22.90 6.64 -14.49
CA ASP A 314 -22.23 6.04 -13.32
C ASP A 314 -21.20 4.99 -13.74
N ALA A 315 -21.52 4.18 -14.75
CA ALA A 315 -20.69 3.04 -15.14
C ALA A 315 -19.49 3.46 -15.99
N LEU A 316 -19.68 4.37 -16.96
CA LEU A 316 -18.60 4.79 -17.85
C LEU A 316 -17.43 5.46 -17.10
N PRO A 317 -17.65 6.40 -16.17
CA PRO A 317 -16.54 6.97 -15.40
C PRO A 317 -15.74 5.93 -14.62
N ARG A 318 -16.40 4.90 -14.07
CA ARG A 318 -15.71 3.81 -13.34
C ARG A 318 -14.87 2.94 -14.27
N VAL A 319 -15.38 2.64 -15.47
CA VAL A 319 -14.64 1.88 -16.50
C VAL A 319 -13.40 2.66 -16.96
N LEU A 320 -13.56 3.95 -17.25
CA LEU A 320 -12.45 4.81 -17.66
C LEU A 320 -11.43 5.02 -16.53
N LEU A 321 -11.88 5.20 -15.29
CA LEU A 321 -11.00 5.29 -14.12
C LEU A 321 -10.20 4.00 -13.92
N ALA A 322 -10.85 2.84 -14.02
CA ALA A 322 -10.16 1.55 -13.90
C ALA A 322 -9.16 1.34 -15.04
N ALA A 323 -9.51 1.74 -16.27
CA ALA A 323 -8.59 1.71 -17.41
C ALA A 323 -7.38 2.65 -17.18
N MET A 324 -7.61 3.89 -16.72
CA MET A 324 -6.54 4.86 -16.41
C MET A 324 -5.64 4.37 -15.26
N SER A 325 -6.21 3.61 -14.32
CA SER A 325 -5.48 3.00 -13.20
C SER A 325 -4.64 1.78 -13.62
N ALA A 326 -4.67 1.36 -14.89
CA ALA A 326 -3.76 0.35 -15.39
C ALA A 326 -2.37 0.94 -15.72
N PRO A 327 -1.29 0.13 -15.74
CA PRO A 327 0.05 0.60 -16.11
C PRO A 327 0.15 1.24 -17.50
N ASP A 328 -0.67 0.79 -18.44
CA ASP A 328 -0.82 1.31 -19.81
C ASP A 328 -2.05 2.23 -19.95
N GLY A 329 -2.48 2.86 -18.87
CA GLY A 329 -3.80 3.49 -18.74
C GLY A 329 -4.10 4.59 -19.76
N LEU A 330 -3.12 5.43 -20.12
CA LEU A 330 -3.27 6.43 -21.17
C LEU A 330 -3.67 5.80 -22.52
N SER A 331 -3.03 4.69 -22.89
CA SER A 331 -3.30 3.99 -24.15
C SER A 331 -4.71 3.42 -24.16
N ARG A 332 -5.14 2.82 -23.04
CA ARG A 332 -6.51 2.28 -22.90
C ARG A 332 -7.54 3.39 -23.02
N VAL A 333 -7.34 4.50 -22.31
CA VAL A 333 -8.28 5.62 -22.33
C VAL A 333 -8.34 6.27 -23.71
N ARG A 334 -7.22 6.47 -24.41
CA ARG A 334 -7.23 6.92 -25.82
C ARG A 334 -8.05 6.02 -26.71
N LEU A 335 -7.88 4.69 -26.60
CA LEU A 335 -8.65 3.73 -27.37
C LEU A 335 -10.17 3.89 -27.12
N LEU A 336 -10.58 3.94 -25.86
CA LEU A 336 -12.00 4.08 -25.49
C LEU A 336 -12.58 5.44 -25.92
N TRP A 337 -11.80 6.52 -25.78
CA TRP A 337 -12.22 7.89 -26.05
C TRP A 337 -12.26 8.22 -27.56
N GLU A 338 -11.27 7.75 -28.30
CA GLU A 338 -11.07 8.08 -29.72
C GLU A 338 -11.76 7.06 -30.63
N GLN A 339 -11.54 5.77 -30.39
CA GLN A 339 -12.09 4.73 -31.28
C GLN A 339 -13.53 4.38 -30.92
N ARG A 340 -13.85 4.24 -29.62
CA ARG A 340 -15.21 3.90 -29.17
C ARG A 340 -16.12 5.12 -28.96
N ARG A 341 -15.56 6.34 -29.00
CA ARG A 341 -16.27 7.60 -28.77
C ARG A 341 -16.95 7.70 -27.40
N TRP A 342 -16.42 7.02 -26.39
CA TRP A 342 -16.96 7.03 -25.02
C TRP A 342 -16.42 8.22 -24.22
N ARG A 343 -16.87 9.43 -24.58
CA ARG A 343 -16.31 10.70 -24.08
C ARG A 343 -17.12 11.39 -22.98
N GLN A 344 -18.37 10.95 -22.75
CA GLN A 344 -19.28 11.63 -21.83
C GLN A 344 -18.92 11.32 -20.38
N VAL A 345 -18.12 12.19 -19.76
CA VAL A 345 -17.69 12.02 -18.37
C VAL A 345 -18.02 13.30 -17.61
N GLU A 346 -18.77 13.15 -16.52
CA GLU A 346 -19.03 14.26 -15.62
C GLU A 346 -17.75 14.72 -14.92
N THR A 347 -17.75 15.99 -14.50
CA THR A 347 -16.63 16.68 -13.85
C THR A 347 -15.98 15.87 -12.71
N ARG A 348 -16.77 15.12 -11.93
CA ARG A 348 -16.28 14.25 -10.83
C ARG A 348 -15.45 13.08 -11.35
N GLY A 349 -15.95 12.35 -12.34
CA GLY A 349 -15.23 11.20 -12.92
C GLY A 349 -13.92 11.61 -13.58
N LEU A 350 -13.90 12.79 -14.19
CA LEU A 350 -12.70 13.36 -14.78
C LEU A 350 -11.65 13.72 -13.71
N LYS A 351 -12.06 14.32 -12.59
CA LYS A 351 -11.18 14.58 -11.45
C LYS A 351 -10.49 13.30 -10.95
N ASP A 352 -11.26 12.22 -10.81
CA ASP A 352 -10.73 10.94 -10.33
C ASP A 352 -9.70 10.33 -11.31
N MET A 353 -9.93 10.45 -12.63
CA MET A 353 -8.96 10.00 -13.64
C MET A 353 -7.65 10.80 -13.61
N VAL A 354 -7.74 12.12 -13.46
CA VAL A 354 -6.54 12.98 -13.37
C VAL A 354 -5.77 12.70 -12.08
N ALA A 355 -6.47 12.45 -10.98
CA ALA A 355 -5.88 12.03 -9.72
C ALA A 355 -5.16 10.68 -9.84
N ALA A 356 -5.76 9.70 -10.52
CA ALA A 356 -5.12 8.40 -10.78
C ALA A 356 -3.85 8.55 -11.62
N ALA A 357 -3.90 9.33 -12.71
CA ALA A 357 -2.73 9.62 -13.55
C ALA A 357 -1.59 10.27 -12.75
N ALA A 358 -1.91 11.24 -11.89
CA ALA A 358 -0.93 11.88 -11.03
C ALA A 358 -0.36 10.95 -9.95
N ALA A 359 -1.17 10.06 -9.38
CA ALA A 359 -0.68 9.06 -8.42
C ALA A 359 0.30 8.06 -9.08
N HIS A 360 0.17 7.82 -10.38
CA HIS A 360 1.10 6.99 -11.16
C HIS A 360 2.30 7.75 -11.73
N GLY A 361 2.31 9.08 -11.65
CA GLY A 361 3.37 9.89 -12.23
C GLY A 361 3.29 10.03 -13.75
N ASP A 362 2.14 9.69 -14.35
CA ASP A 362 1.93 9.78 -15.80
C ASP A 362 1.62 11.22 -16.21
N ALA A 363 2.67 12.03 -16.32
CA ALA A 363 2.58 13.41 -16.78
C ALA A 363 2.00 13.52 -18.21
N ALA A 364 2.19 12.51 -19.06
CA ALA A 364 1.63 12.49 -20.40
C ALA A 364 0.11 12.32 -20.35
N ALA A 365 -0.42 11.47 -19.46
CA ALA A 365 -1.85 11.33 -19.24
C ALA A 365 -2.46 12.60 -18.66
N VAL A 366 -1.83 13.21 -17.66
CA VAL A 366 -2.30 14.50 -17.08
C VAL A 366 -2.37 15.57 -18.17
N ARG A 367 -1.33 15.69 -19.00
CA ARG A 367 -1.31 16.63 -20.13
C ARG A 367 -2.36 16.32 -21.18
N TYR A 368 -2.46 15.06 -21.60
CA TYR A 368 -3.44 14.63 -22.60
C TYR A 368 -4.85 14.94 -22.15
N LEU A 369 -5.18 14.65 -20.90
CA LEU A 369 -6.47 15.01 -20.31
C LEU A 369 -6.62 16.53 -20.36
N TYR A 370 -5.66 17.30 -19.83
CA TYR A 370 -5.70 18.78 -19.74
C TYR A 370 -5.99 19.47 -21.09
N GLU A 371 -5.37 18.98 -22.15
CA GLU A 371 -5.49 19.53 -23.51
C GLU A 371 -6.78 19.13 -24.25
N GLN A 372 -7.61 18.22 -23.70
CA GLN A 372 -8.84 17.80 -24.38
C GLN A 372 -9.88 18.95 -24.49
N PRO A 373 -10.60 19.04 -25.63
CA PRO A 373 -11.56 20.10 -25.89
C PRO A 373 -12.81 19.97 -25.01
N GLY A 374 -12.96 20.91 -24.07
CA GLY A 374 -14.09 21.02 -23.15
C GLY A 374 -13.64 21.77 -21.90
N ALA A 375 -14.04 23.03 -21.75
CA ALA A 375 -13.56 23.95 -20.70
C ALA A 375 -13.76 23.47 -19.24
N GLU A 376 -14.46 22.34 -19.04
CA GLU A 376 -14.64 21.72 -17.73
C GLU A 376 -13.31 21.34 -17.07
N LEU A 377 -12.31 20.84 -17.81
CA LEU A 377 -11.10 20.33 -17.16
C LEU A 377 -10.15 21.42 -16.69
N GLN A 378 -10.03 22.52 -17.44
CA GLN A 378 -9.29 23.70 -16.95
C GLN A 378 -9.89 24.20 -15.65
N SER A 379 -11.23 24.16 -15.51
CA SER A 379 -11.92 24.50 -14.27
C SER A 379 -11.67 23.47 -13.16
N VAL A 380 -11.61 22.17 -13.47
CA VAL A 380 -11.28 21.11 -12.50
C VAL A 380 -9.86 21.27 -12.02
N VAL A 381 -8.88 21.43 -12.90
CA VAL A 381 -7.47 21.59 -12.51
C VAL A 381 -7.26 22.91 -11.77
N ALA A 382 -7.99 23.98 -12.13
CA ALA A 382 -7.99 25.25 -11.40
C ALA A 382 -8.65 25.16 -10.00
N ARG A 383 -9.74 24.37 -9.83
CA ARG A 383 -10.50 24.27 -8.56
C ARG A 383 -10.11 23.07 -7.69
N ALA A 384 -9.55 22.02 -8.27
CA ALA A 384 -9.15 20.76 -7.62
C ALA A 384 -7.63 20.65 -7.45
N GLY A 385 -6.89 21.76 -7.66
CA GLY A 385 -5.43 21.79 -7.66
C GLY A 385 -4.78 21.20 -6.41
N TYR A 386 -5.40 21.32 -5.22
CA TYR A 386 -4.84 20.75 -3.99
C TYR A 386 -4.74 19.21 -4.02
N ASP A 387 -5.85 18.50 -4.28
CA ASP A 387 -5.86 17.03 -4.19
C ASP A 387 -4.86 16.41 -5.17
N LEU A 388 -4.76 17.01 -6.36
CA LEU A 388 -3.86 16.56 -7.42
C LEU A 388 -2.39 16.78 -7.07
N VAL A 389 -2.05 17.99 -6.60
CA VAL A 389 -0.69 18.36 -6.20
C VAL A 389 -0.26 17.55 -4.97
N ALA A 390 -1.15 17.35 -4.00
CA ALA A 390 -0.87 16.56 -2.81
C ALA A 390 -0.63 15.07 -3.15
N LEU A 391 -1.42 14.47 -4.05
CA LEU A 391 -1.22 13.09 -4.49
C LEU A 391 0.11 12.90 -5.21
N ALA A 392 0.47 13.79 -6.14
CA ALA A 392 1.75 13.75 -6.83
C ALA A 392 2.93 13.90 -5.85
N ALA A 393 2.82 14.82 -4.88
CA ALA A 393 3.81 15.02 -3.83
C ALA A 393 3.95 13.80 -2.89
N THR A 394 2.83 13.18 -2.51
CA THR A 394 2.82 11.97 -1.66
C THR A 394 3.58 10.81 -2.33
N HIS A 395 3.40 10.64 -3.64
CA HIS A 395 3.98 9.53 -4.40
C HIS A 395 5.35 9.83 -5.02
N GLY A 396 5.85 11.07 -4.94
CA GLY A 396 7.20 11.42 -5.36
C GLY A 396 7.34 11.86 -6.81
N HIS A 397 6.24 12.21 -7.48
CA HIS A 397 6.18 12.48 -8.91
C HIS A 397 6.46 13.94 -9.26
N LEU A 398 7.74 14.32 -9.23
CA LEU A 398 8.20 15.69 -9.51
C LEU A 398 7.78 16.18 -10.91
N GLN A 399 7.81 15.33 -11.95
CA GLN A 399 7.45 15.73 -13.31
C GLN A 399 5.99 16.16 -13.42
N VAL A 400 5.08 15.53 -12.67
CA VAL A 400 3.67 15.92 -12.62
C VAL A 400 3.53 17.28 -11.95
N LEU A 401 4.25 17.52 -10.84
CA LEU A 401 4.22 18.81 -10.14
C LEU A 401 4.75 19.96 -11.01
N GLN A 402 5.85 19.73 -11.73
CA GLN A 402 6.41 20.69 -12.69
C GLN A 402 5.43 20.99 -13.83
N LEU A 403 4.79 19.95 -14.38
CA LEU A 403 3.74 20.13 -15.39
C LEU A 403 2.60 20.98 -14.85
N LEU A 404 2.07 20.68 -13.66
CA LEU A 404 0.98 21.46 -13.06
C LEU A 404 1.38 22.92 -12.81
N ALA A 405 2.60 23.16 -12.33
CA ALA A 405 3.13 24.51 -12.18
C ALA A 405 3.22 25.25 -13.53
N SER A 406 3.62 24.56 -14.61
CA SER A 406 3.66 25.11 -15.97
C SER A 406 2.28 25.41 -16.56
N LEU A 407 1.26 24.65 -16.15
CA LEU A 407 -0.15 24.86 -16.52
C LEU A 407 -0.82 25.97 -15.69
N GLY A 408 -0.06 26.67 -14.84
CA GLY A 408 -0.57 27.79 -14.02
C GLY A 408 -1.29 27.36 -12.75
N VAL A 409 -1.23 26.10 -12.33
CA VAL A 409 -1.80 25.65 -11.06
C VAL A 409 -1.04 26.30 -9.90
N ARG A 410 -1.78 26.93 -8.99
CA ARG A 410 -1.25 27.55 -7.77
C ARG A 410 -2.06 27.09 -6.56
N CYS A 411 -1.42 27.05 -5.41
CA CYS A 411 -1.99 26.67 -4.12
C CYS A 411 -1.82 27.84 -3.15
N SER A 412 -2.83 28.09 -2.33
CA SER A 412 -2.64 28.94 -1.14
C SER A 412 -1.67 28.27 -0.17
N LEU A 413 -1.08 29.04 0.73
CA LEU A 413 -0.11 28.61 1.71
C LEU A 413 -0.66 27.52 2.62
N PHE A 414 -1.97 27.53 2.90
CA PHE A 414 -2.67 26.47 3.64
C PHE A 414 -2.74 25.12 2.92
N PHE A 415 -2.72 25.13 1.60
CA PHE A 415 -2.64 23.89 0.82
C PHE A 415 -1.20 23.53 0.51
N PHE A 416 -0.34 24.53 0.32
CA PHE A 416 1.08 24.36 0.03
C PHE A 416 1.83 23.70 1.20
N ASP A 417 1.60 24.13 2.45
CA ASP A 417 2.23 23.51 3.62
C ASP A 417 1.85 22.02 3.76
N ARG A 418 0.62 21.62 3.39
CA ARG A 418 0.17 20.22 3.32
C ARG A 418 0.82 19.43 2.20
N VAL A 419 1.05 20.05 1.05
CA VAL A 419 1.78 19.43 -0.08
C VAL A 419 3.23 19.16 0.33
N VAL A 420 3.87 20.12 1.00
CA VAL A 420 5.20 19.94 1.57
C VAL A 420 5.20 18.85 2.65
N ALA A 421 4.20 18.85 3.53
CA ALA A 421 4.02 17.80 4.54
C ALA A 421 3.87 16.40 3.90
N ALA A 422 3.16 16.29 2.78
CA ALA A 422 3.02 15.05 2.03
C ALA A 422 4.34 14.58 1.41
N ALA A 423 5.10 15.48 0.79
CA ALA A 423 6.43 15.17 0.26
C ALA A 423 7.42 14.77 1.38
N ALA A 424 7.37 15.47 2.51
CA ALA A 424 8.15 15.18 3.72
C ALA A 424 7.80 13.79 4.31
N ALA A 425 6.52 13.46 4.42
CA ALA A 425 6.06 12.14 4.85
C ALA A 425 6.55 11.01 3.91
N GLY A 426 6.52 11.29 2.59
CA GLY A 426 7.07 10.41 1.56
C GLY A 426 8.60 10.28 1.58
N GLY A 427 9.31 11.27 2.14
CA GLY A 427 10.77 11.35 2.09
C GLY A 427 11.32 11.84 0.75
N HIS A 428 10.50 12.54 -0.03
CA HIS A 428 10.82 12.95 -1.41
C HIS A 428 11.65 14.23 -1.44
N MET A 429 12.93 14.11 -1.08
CA MET A 429 13.86 15.25 -0.96
C MET A 429 13.99 16.09 -2.23
N HIS A 430 13.93 15.46 -3.42
CA HIS A 430 13.97 16.15 -4.71
C HIS A 430 12.79 17.11 -4.89
N ILE A 431 11.61 16.77 -4.36
CA ILE A 431 10.43 17.64 -4.39
C ILE A 431 10.58 18.78 -3.39
N LEU A 432 11.06 18.50 -2.17
CA LEU A 432 11.26 19.53 -1.15
C LEU A 432 12.29 20.57 -1.57
N ARG A 433 13.39 20.14 -2.19
CA ARG A 433 14.41 21.04 -2.75
C ARG A 433 13.85 21.87 -3.89
N TRP A 434 13.18 21.23 -4.86
CA TRP A 434 12.57 21.93 -5.99
C TRP A 434 11.54 22.98 -5.52
N MET A 435 10.64 22.64 -4.60
CA MET A 435 9.64 23.60 -4.09
C MET A 435 10.28 24.78 -3.35
N HIS A 436 11.40 24.56 -2.67
CA HIS A 436 12.15 25.60 -1.97
C HIS A 436 12.88 26.55 -2.92
N GLU A 437 13.52 25.99 -3.95
CA GLU A 437 14.24 26.75 -5.00
C GLU A 437 13.27 27.49 -5.93
N GLU A 438 12.19 26.82 -6.32
CA GLU A 438 11.16 27.32 -7.23
C GLU A 438 9.77 27.15 -6.58
N PRO A 439 9.29 28.11 -5.78
CA PRO A 439 7.96 28.06 -5.17
C PRO A 439 6.86 28.39 -6.19
N GLY A 440 6.98 27.89 -7.42
CA GLY A 440 6.06 28.13 -8.54
C GLY A 440 4.66 27.58 -8.30
N LEU A 441 4.46 26.72 -7.30
CA LEU A 441 3.14 26.26 -6.87
C LEU A 441 2.50 27.15 -5.80
N LEU A 442 3.24 28.02 -5.13
CA LEU A 442 2.69 28.92 -4.10
C LEU A 442 2.07 30.16 -4.76
N SER A 443 0.84 30.53 -4.35
CA SER A 443 0.19 31.74 -4.86
C SER A 443 0.89 33.03 -4.40
N GLY A 444 1.15 33.95 -5.32
CA GLY A 444 1.87 35.20 -5.06
C GLY A 444 1.15 36.21 -4.15
N GLU A 445 -0.18 36.10 -3.97
CA GLU A 445 -0.99 36.99 -3.11
C GLU A 445 -0.64 36.87 -1.62
N GLU A 446 -0.02 35.77 -1.18
CA GLU A 446 0.44 35.62 0.21
C GLU A 446 1.92 36.00 0.39
N VAL A 447 2.67 36.08 -0.71
CA VAL A 447 4.04 36.63 -0.73
C VAL A 447 4.00 38.17 -0.80
N ALA A 448 2.95 38.74 -1.41
CA ALA A 448 2.63 40.16 -1.44
C ALA A 448 1.39 40.45 -0.58
N GLY A 449 1.58 40.77 0.71
CA GLY A 449 0.48 40.90 1.68
C GLY A 449 -0.61 41.95 1.38
N PRO A 450 -1.63 42.07 2.26
CA PRO A 450 -2.81 42.92 2.06
C PRO A 450 -2.45 44.41 2.18
N GLY A 451 -1.99 44.97 1.08
CA GLY A 451 -1.77 46.42 0.91
C GLY A 451 -2.09 46.91 -0.50
N GLY A 452 -2.56 46.03 -1.39
CA GLY A 452 -2.92 46.34 -2.78
C GLY A 452 -4.41 46.22 -3.10
N ALA A 453 -5.26 45.96 -2.11
CA ALA A 453 -6.72 45.95 -2.27
C ALA A 453 -7.29 47.21 -1.59
N GLY A 454 -7.04 48.37 -2.21
CA GLY A 454 -7.43 49.66 -1.63
C GLY A 454 -7.06 50.87 -2.49
N ALA A 455 -7.15 50.77 -3.81
CA ALA A 455 -7.18 51.94 -4.69
C ALA A 455 -8.07 51.62 -5.89
N ALA A 456 -9.37 51.79 -5.69
CA ALA A 456 -10.30 51.94 -6.78
C ALA A 456 -9.92 53.19 -7.62
N HIS A 457 -10.13 53.09 -8.93
CA HIS A 457 -10.12 54.17 -9.92
C HIS A 457 -10.18 55.61 -9.38
N VAL A 458 -9.14 56.42 -9.65
CA VAL A 458 -9.29 57.84 -10.03
C VAL A 458 -8.09 58.26 -10.90
N GLY A 459 -8.38 58.78 -12.11
CA GLY A 459 -7.73 59.98 -12.63
C GLY A 459 -6.39 59.88 -13.35
N GLU A 460 -6.39 60.31 -14.61
CA GLU A 460 -5.23 60.59 -15.45
C GLU A 460 -4.21 61.60 -14.87
N ARG A 461 -2.99 61.53 -15.43
CA ARG A 461 -1.94 62.56 -15.60
C ARG A 461 -1.06 62.95 -14.39
N GLY A 462 0.25 62.78 -14.59
CA GLY A 462 1.26 63.70 -14.04
C GLY A 462 2.59 63.09 -13.61
N GLY A 463 3.56 63.06 -14.52
CA GLY A 463 5.00 63.35 -14.31
C GLY A 463 5.78 62.79 -13.10
N GLY A 464 6.82 62.01 -13.43
CA GLY A 464 8.18 62.30 -12.98
C GLY A 464 8.71 61.64 -11.69
N GLY A 465 9.67 60.73 -11.87
CA GLY A 465 10.82 60.61 -10.95
C GLY A 465 10.85 59.38 -10.03
N GLY A 466 11.91 58.57 -10.18
CA GLY A 466 12.47 57.77 -9.07
C GLY A 466 12.46 56.25 -9.24
N GLY A 467 13.45 55.71 -9.95
CA GLY A 467 13.69 54.26 -10.13
C GLY A 467 14.19 53.51 -8.88
N GLY A 468 13.48 53.59 -7.75
CA GLY A 468 13.89 52.98 -6.46
C GLY A 468 12.96 51.91 -5.88
N ALA A 469 11.74 51.71 -6.41
CA ALA A 469 10.70 50.91 -5.73
C ALA A 469 10.59 49.43 -6.19
N ALA A 470 11.22 49.05 -7.31
CA ALA A 470 11.16 47.67 -7.83
C ALA A 470 12.17 46.72 -7.15
N ALA A 471 13.30 47.24 -6.64
CA ALA A 471 14.31 46.44 -5.95
C ALA A 471 13.95 46.17 -4.47
N SER A 472 13.28 47.12 -3.80
CA SER A 472 12.84 46.99 -2.40
C SER A 472 11.67 46.02 -2.23
N THR A 473 10.78 45.93 -3.22
CA THR A 473 9.66 44.99 -3.25
C THR A 473 10.13 43.54 -3.50
N HIS A 474 11.14 43.33 -4.34
CA HIS A 474 11.75 42.01 -4.56
C HIS A 474 12.50 41.51 -3.31
N HIS A 475 13.25 42.38 -2.62
CA HIS A 475 13.96 42.01 -1.40
C HIS A 475 12.99 41.73 -0.23
N ALA A 476 11.95 42.55 -0.06
CA ALA A 476 10.90 42.31 0.94
C ALA A 476 10.07 41.05 0.66
N GLY A 477 9.79 40.74 -0.62
CA GLY A 477 9.14 39.49 -1.03
C GLY A 477 10.01 38.26 -0.76
N MET A 478 11.31 38.35 -1.01
CA MET A 478 12.27 37.27 -0.74
C MET A 478 12.47 37.03 0.76
N LEU A 479 12.52 38.09 1.57
CA LEU A 479 12.58 38.00 3.03
C LEU A 479 11.30 37.41 3.64
N ARG A 480 10.12 37.75 3.10
CA ARG A 480 8.84 37.15 3.52
C ARG A 480 8.71 35.69 3.10
N ALA A 481 9.14 35.34 1.89
CA ALA A 481 9.18 33.94 1.46
C ALA A 481 10.04 33.12 2.43
N ASN A 482 11.24 33.62 2.78
CA ASN A 482 12.13 32.95 3.74
C ASN A 482 11.49 32.82 5.15
N TRP A 483 10.79 33.85 5.63
CA TRP A 483 10.04 33.78 6.89
C TRP A 483 8.92 32.74 6.83
N VAL A 484 8.11 32.72 5.76
CA VAL A 484 7.02 31.75 5.57
C VAL A 484 7.54 30.32 5.55
N TRP A 485 8.67 30.10 4.87
CA TRP A 485 9.34 28.80 4.86
C TRP A 485 9.80 28.39 6.26
N ARG A 486 10.46 29.29 6.98
CA ARG A 486 11.01 29.03 8.31
C ARG A 486 9.94 28.80 9.40
N GLU A 487 8.91 29.64 9.44
CA GLU A 487 7.94 29.65 10.55
C GLU A 487 6.72 28.76 10.30
N ARG A 488 6.44 28.39 9.05
CA ARG A 488 5.21 27.66 8.71
C ARG A 488 5.45 26.38 7.93
N VAL A 489 6.26 26.43 6.89
CA VAL A 489 6.41 25.29 5.96
C VAL A 489 7.37 24.24 6.54
N TRP A 490 8.59 24.62 6.93
CA TRP A 490 9.56 23.68 7.47
C TRP A 490 9.18 23.06 8.82
N PRO A 491 8.50 23.74 9.75
CA PRO A 491 7.96 23.08 10.96
C PRO A 491 7.02 21.92 10.63
N LYS A 492 6.19 22.06 9.58
CA LYS A 492 5.30 20.99 9.16
C LYS A 492 6.06 19.83 8.52
N ALA A 493 7.07 20.12 7.71
CA ALA A 493 7.98 19.11 7.15
C ALA A 493 8.75 18.37 8.26
N MET A 494 9.23 19.10 9.28
CA MET A 494 9.90 18.57 10.46
C MET A 494 9.01 17.58 11.22
N GLU A 495 7.78 17.99 11.55
CA GLU A 495 6.81 17.14 12.26
C GLU A 495 6.51 15.85 11.49
N GLN A 496 6.29 15.94 10.16
CA GLN A 496 6.08 14.76 9.32
C GLN A 496 7.33 13.91 9.17
N GLY A 497 8.51 14.53 9.09
CA GLY A 497 9.80 13.85 9.07
C GLY A 497 10.00 13.01 10.33
N LEU A 498 9.74 13.57 11.50
CA LEU A 498 9.78 12.85 12.78
C LEU A 498 8.75 11.71 12.81
N LEU A 499 7.48 12.02 12.53
CA LEU A 499 6.37 11.07 12.56
C LEU A 499 6.52 9.90 11.59
N LYS A 500 7.18 10.11 10.45
CA LYS A 500 7.39 9.08 9.42
C LYS A 500 8.80 8.48 9.42
N GLY A 501 9.66 8.92 10.35
CA GLY A 501 11.01 8.39 10.50
C GLY A 501 11.99 8.81 9.39
N ARG A 502 11.81 9.98 8.77
CA ARG A 502 12.61 10.48 7.63
C ARG A 502 13.76 11.38 8.09
N VAL A 503 14.86 10.78 8.53
CA VAL A 503 16.02 11.52 9.11
C VAL A 503 16.56 12.61 8.18
N GLU A 504 16.65 12.36 6.88
CA GLU A 504 17.11 13.34 5.88
C GLU A 504 16.19 14.57 5.79
N VAL A 505 14.88 14.38 5.91
CA VAL A 505 13.91 15.49 5.92
C VAL A 505 14.07 16.32 7.19
N VAL A 506 14.25 15.65 8.34
CA VAL A 506 14.43 16.29 9.65
C VAL A 506 15.73 17.11 9.67
N ARG A 507 16.84 16.54 9.18
CA ARG A 507 18.13 17.23 9.03
C ARG A 507 18.01 18.44 8.13
N TYR A 508 17.47 18.26 6.93
CA TYR A 508 17.33 19.34 5.97
C TYR A 508 16.42 20.46 6.49
N ALA A 509 15.26 20.13 7.07
CA ALA A 509 14.38 21.14 7.67
C ALA A 509 15.10 21.92 8.79
N ARG A 510 15.94 21.26 9.59
CA ARG A 510 16.75 21.91 10.62
C ARG A 510 17.80 22.85 10.03
N GLU A 511 18.51 22.41 8.99
CA GLU A 511 19.49 23.23 8.25
C GLU A 511 18.84 24.49 7.66
N GLN A 512 17.59 24.39 7.20
CA GLN A 512 16.81 25.53 6.72
C GLN A 512 16.23 26.42 7.85
N GLY A 513 16.60 26.17 9.12
CA GLY A 513 16.26 27.03 10.25
C GLY A 513 14.94 26.71 10.95
N ALA A 514 14.34 25.54 10.71
CA ALA A 514 13.11 25.14 11.38
C ALA A 514 13.31 24.94 12.89
N PRO A 515 12.41 25.46 13.74
CA PRO A 515 12.36 25.09 15.15
C PRO A 515 12.03 23.61 15.30
N LEU A 516 12.65 22.97 16.28
CA LEU A 516 12.23 21.65 16.74
C LEU A 516 10.91 21.79 17.52
N PRO A 517 10.01 20.79 17.45
CA PRO A 517 8.86 20.73 18.35
C PRO A 517 9.30 20.71 19.82
N PRO A 518 8.38 20.96 20.77
CA PRO A 518 8.64 20.73 22.19
C PRO A 518 9.27 19.35 22.43
N PRO A 519 10.23 19.20 23.36
CA PRO A 519 11.01 17.97 23.50
C PRO A 519 10.16 16.70 23.65
N VAL A 520 9.11 16.77 24.46
CA VAL A 520 8.16 15.65 24.66
C VAL A 520 7.51 15.22 23.35
N ASP A 521 7.01 16.18 22.57
CA ASP A 521 6.36 15.90 21.29
C ASP A 521 7.36 15.34 20.28
N ALA A 522 8.59 15.89 20.23
CA ALA A 522 9.63 15.43 19.33
C ALA A 522 9.99 13.95 19.58
N TRP A 523 10.17 13.55 20.84
CA TRP A 523 10.46 12.16 21.21
C TRP A 523 9.30 11.22 20.92
N ILE A 524 8.06 11.60 21.23
CA ILE A 524 6.87 10.79 20.92
C ILE A 524 6.70 10.63 19.41
N LEU A 525 6.87 11.70 18.63
CA LEU A 525 6.80 11.64 17.16
C LEU A 525 7.90 10.76 16.58
N ALA A 526 9.13 10.86 17.08
CA ALA A 526 10.24 10.01 16.64
C ALA A 526 10.01 8.52 16.99
N ALA A 527 9.50 8.23 18.19
CA ALA A 527 9.13 6.87 18.58
C ALA A 527 8.00 6.29 17.71
N ARG A 528 7.00 7.13 17.35
CA ARG A 528 5.95 6.76 16.37
C ARG A 528 6.51 6.52 14.97
N GLY A 529 7.56 7.24 14.60
CA GLY A 529 8.25 7.10 13.32
C GLY A 529 9.05 5.80 13.16
N GLN A 530 9.26 5.06 14.24
CA GLN A 530 9.94 3.75 14.27
C GLN A 530 11.30 3.76 13.54
N SER A 531 12.08 4.82 13.79
CA SER A 531 13.38 5.05 13.17
C SER A 531 14.41 5.40 14.22
N VAL A 532 15.37 4.50 14.45
CA VAL A 532 16.45 4.70 15.43
C VAL A 532 17.30 5.91 15.04
N ALA A 533 17.58 6.09 13.74
CA ALA A 533 18.33 7.22 13.22
C ALA A 533 17.69 8.59 13.57
N VAL A 534 16.36 8.68 13.66
CA VAL A 534 15.70 9.92 14.09
C VAL A 534 15.89 10.14 15.59
N LEU A 535 15.80 9.10 16.42
CA LEU A 535 16.06 9.19 17.86
C LEU A 535 17.51 9.59 18.15
N GLU A 536 18.46 8.99 17.44
CA GLU A 536 19.89 9.33 17.54
C GLU A 536 20.13 10.78 17.10
N TYR A 537 19.52 11.23 16.00
CA TYR A 537 19.61 12.62 15.56
C TYR A 537 19.04 13.61 16.59
N LEU A 538 17.93 13.29 17.26
CA LEU A 538 17.40 14.12 18.34
C LEU A 538 18.37 14.16 19.55
N ALA A 539 19.02 13.03 19.85
CA ALA A 539 20.05 12.99 20.88
C ALA A 539 21.30 13.81 20.50
N GLU A 540 21.73 13.78 19.23
CA GLU A 540 22.79 14.63 18.69
C GLU A 540 22.45 16.12 18.82
N CYS A 541 21.17 16.46 18.64
CA CYS A 541 20.64 17.81 18.87
C CYS A 541 20.59 18.21 20.35
N ARG A 542 20.97 17.31 21.28
CA ARG A 542 20.98 17.49 22.73
C ARG A 542 19.61 17.86 23.30
N LEU A 543 18.52 17.29 22.76
CA LEU A 543 17.21 17.43 23.38
C LEU A 543 17.23 16.79 24.78
N PRO A 544 16.60 17.42 25.78
CA PRO A 544 16.52 16.85 27.12
C PRO A 544 15.69 15.56 27.11
N VAL A 545 16.16 14.58 27.89
CA VAL A 545 15.55 13.25 28.09
C VAL A 545 14.75 13.20 29.41
N GLU A 546 15.16 13.99 30.40
CA GLU A 546 14.45 14.24 31.66
C GLU A 546 14.45 15.76 31.88
N GLU A 547 13.29 16.40 32.02
CA GLU A 547 13.19 17.83 32.40
C GLU A 547 12.69 17.94 33.85
N ASP A 548 13.34 18.82 34.59
CA ASP A 548 12.96 19.22 35.95
C ASP A 548 11.53 19.80 35.93
N PRO A 549 10.56 19.30 36.72
CA PRO A 549 9.16 19.71 36.68
C PRO A 549 8.86 21.21 36.90
N ALA A 550 9.89 22.01 37.22
CA ALA A 550 9.77 23.39 37.65
C ALA A 550 9.58 24.44 36.53
N GLU A 551 9.93 24.17 35.28
CA GLU A 551 10.01 25.22 34.25
C GLU A 551 8.76 25.32 33.34
N TYR A 552 7.98 24.24 33.15
CA TYR A 552 6.83 24.24 32.22
C TYR A 552 5.55 23.49 32.69
N GLY A 553 5.45 23.13 33.97
CA GLY A 553 4.16 22.81 34.60
C GLY A 553 3.45 21.52 34.16
N LEU A 554 4.06 20.65 33.35
CA LEU A 554 3.57 19.30 33.04
C LEU A 554 4.74 18.31 33.03
N PRO A 555 4.74 17.25 33.86
CA PRO A 555 5.82 16.28 33.90
C PRO A 555 5.84 15.41 32.63
N MET A 556 7.04 15.18 32.08
CA MET A 556 7.28 14.07 31.14
C MET A 556 6.81 12.77 31.79
N THR A 557 5.86 12.09 31.17
CA THR A 557 5.54 10.72 31.55
C THR A 557 6.18 9.79 30.53
N ASP A 558 7.34 9.21 30.83
CA ASP A 558 8.09 8.37 29.86
C ASP A 558 7.28 7.15 29.38
N ALA A 559 6.22 6.75 30.11
CA ALA A 559 5.21 5.80 29.66
C ALA A 559 4.61 6.15 28.27
N SER A 560 4.53 7.43 27.93
CA SER A 560 4.02 7.90 26.63
C SER A 560 5.01 7.70 25.46
N VAL A 561 6.32 7.68 25.72
CA VAL A 561 7.37 7.60 24.69
C VAL A 561 7.59 6.15 24.24
N TYR A 562 7.55 5.18 25.16
CA TYR A 562 7.65 3.76 24.83
C TYR A 562 6.38 3.17 24.20
N GLY A 563 5.21 3.74 24.51
CA GLY A 563 3.91 3.23 24.06
C GLY A 563 3.81 2.93 22.55
N PRO A 564 4.19 3.86 21.65
CA PRO A 564 4.19 3.62 20.21
C PRO A 564 5.06 2.42 19.77
N ALA A 565 6.27 2.30 20.34
CA ALA A 565 7.21 1.24 20.00
C ALA A 565 6.77 -0.12 20.59
N LEU A 566 6.17 -0.13 21.79
CA LEU A 566 5.59 -1.32 22.42
C LEU A 566 4.35 -1.83 21.69
N ALA A 567 3.52 -0.93 21.17
CA ALA A 567 2.36 -1.29 20.35
C ALA A 567 2.78 -1.92 19.03
N ALA A 568 3.89 -1.48 18.45
CA ALA A 568 4.42 -1.99 17.20
C ALA A 568 5.37 -3.19 17.33
N GLY A 569 5.89 -3.45 18.54
CA GLY A 569 6.89 -4.48 18.77
C GLY A 569 8.29 -4.16 18.24
N ASP A 570 8.63 -2.87 18.04
CA ASP A 570 9.93 -2.47 17.48
C ASP A 570 11.04 -2.47 18.54
N ARG A 571 11.75 -3.59 18.65
CA ARG A 571 12.86 -3.77 19.61
C ARG A 571 14.02 -2.82 19.42
N ALA A 572 14.37 -2.51 18.17
CA ALA A 572 15.50 -1.62 17.91
C ALA A 572 15.23 -0.22 18.48
N VAL A 573 14.00 0.26 18.33
CA VAL A 573 13.54 1.54 18.90
C VAL A 573 13.42 1.47 20.43
N LEU A 574 12.87 0.39 20.98
CA LEU A 574 12.81 0.20 22.45
C LEU A 574 14.22 0.18 23.07
N ARG A 575 15.18 -0.49 22.41
CA ARG A 575 16.59 -0.53 22.82
C ARG A 575 17.24 0.84 22.72
N ALA A 576 16.99 1.58 21.63
CA ALA A 576 17.50 2.94 21.47
C ALA A 576 16.98 3.86 22.57
N LEU A 577 15.67 3.84 22.85
CA LEU A 577 15.07 4.61 23.95
C LEU A 577 15.64 4.23 25.31
N ALA A 578 15.87 2.93 25.57
CA ALA A 578 16.49 2.47 26.81
C ALA A 578 17.92 3.00 26.97
N ARG A 579 18.73 2.95 25.90
CA ARG A 579 20.10 3.48 25.87
C ARG A 579 20.16 5.00 26.05
N LEU A 580 19.18 5.72 25.51
CA LEU A 580 19.06 7.17 25.68
C LEU A 580 18.70 7.56 27.12
N GLY A 581 18.28 6.60 27.96
CA GLY A 581 18.12 6.80 29.39
C GLY A 581 16.72 7.19 29.84
N PHE A 582 15.66 6.88 29.07
CA PHE A 582 14.27 7.10 29.50
C PHE A 582 13.83 6.08 30.57
N ARG A 583 13.75 6.44 31.86
CA ARG A 583 13.66 5.48 32.98
C ARG A 583 12.29 5.29 33.64
N SER A 584 11.25 6.01 33.22
CA SER A 584 9.93 6.05 33.88
C SER A 584 8.84 5.27 33.11
N VAL A 585 8.88 3.93 33.20
CA VAL A 585 7.79 3.08 32.67
C VAL A 585 7.08 2.38 33.83
N CYS A 586 5.76 2.42 33.87
CA CYS A 586 4.95 1.87 34.97
C CYS A 586 3.93 0.82 34.49
N GLY A 587 3.49 -0.04 35.43
CA GLY A 587 2.40 -0.98 35.21
C GLY A 587 2.63 -2.01 34.09
N ALA A 588 1.60 -2.24 33.27
CA ALA A 588 1.60 -3.25 32.22
C ALA A 588 2.64 -2.98 31.11
N ASP A 589 2.92 -1.72 30.81
CA ASP A 589 3.89 -1.36 29.77
C ASP A 589 5.33 -1.65 30.18
N ALA A 590 5.64 -1.56 31.48
CA ALA A 590 6.95 -1.95 32.01
C ALA A 590 7.17 -3.48 31.90
N ALA A 591 6.12 -4.27 32.16
CA ALA A 591 6.18 -5.72 31.97
C ALA A 591 6.32 -6.08 30.48
N ARG A 592 5.58 -5.40 29.58
CA ARG A 592 5.71 -5.58 28.13
C ARG A 592 7.09 -5.19 27.61
N LEU A 593 7.65 -4.08 28.09
CA LEU A 593 9.01 -3.64 27.77
C LEU A 593 10.05 -4.64 28.25
N LEU A 594 9.92 -5.13 29.49
CA LEU A 594 10.82 -6.12 30.05
C LEU A 594 10.78 -7.44 29.26
N VAL A 595 9.59 -7.95 28.93
CA VAL A 595 9.46 -9.13 28.06
C VAL A 595 10.09 -8.88 26.69
N ALA A 596 9.80 -7.71 26.10
CA ALA A 596 10.33 -7.37 24.78
C ALA A 596 11.87 -7.29 24.75
N LEU A 597 12.51 -6.81 25.81
CA LEU A 597 13.97 -6.62 25.88
C LEU A 597 14.74 -7.78 26.55
N LEU A 598 14.12 -8.60 27.40
CA LEU A 598 14.79 -9.78 28.00
C LEU A 598 15.04 -10.90 27.00
N GLU A 599 14.19 -10.99 25.98
CA GLU A 599 14.32 -12.00 24.92
C GLU A 599 15.17 -11.50 23.74
N ASP A 600 16.01 -10.49 23.99
CA ASP A 600 16.90 -9.86 23.03
C ASP A 600 18.36 -10.08 23.48
N PRO A 601 19.16 -10.88 22.75
CA PRO A 601 20.52 -11.23 23.15
C PRO A 601 21.50 -10.06 23.10
N GLY A 602 21.11 -8.92 22.50
CA GLY A 602 21.95 -7.73 22.34
C GLY A 602 21.80 -6.67 23.43
N VAL A 603 20.94 -6.88 24.43
CA VAL A 603 20.74 -5.93 25.54
C VAL A 603 21.50 -6.42 26.78
N PRO A 604 22.56 -5.74 27.22
CA PRO A 604 23.25 -6.13 28.44
C PRO A 604 22.33 -5.91 29.65
N LEU A 605 22.35 -6.86 30.59
CA LEU A 605 21.54 -6.81 31.82
C LEU A 605 21.72 -5.51 32.62
N SER A 606 22.87 -4.85 32.49
CA SER A 606 23.15 -3.52 33.06
C SER A 606 22.18 -2.43 32.57
N ASP A 607 21.78 -2.49 31.29
CA ASP A 607 20.89 -1.50 30.68
C ASP A 607 19.43 -1.72 31.14
N LEU A 608 19.10 -2.94 31.58
CA LEU A 608 17.80 -3.32 32.12
C LEU A 608 17.75 -3.33 33.65
N GLN A 609 18.87 -3.02 34.31
CA GLN A 609 18.98 -3.11 35.76
C GLN A 609 17.96 -2.19 36.45
N TRP A 610 17.73 -0.99 35.91
CA TRP A 610 16.71 -0.07 36.44
C TRP A 610 15.29 -0.68 36.38
N LEU A 611 14.97 -1.40 35.30
CA LEU A 611 13.64 -2.00 35.04
C LEU A 611 13.35 -3.09 36.09
N LEU A 612 14.38 -3.85 36.46
CA LEU A 612 14.32 -4.91 37.47
C LEU A 612 14.31 -4.37 38.90
N GLU A 613 15.02 -3.26 39.16
CA GLU A 613 15.16 -2.67 40.50
C GLU A 613 13.93 -1.84 40.92
N ARG A 614 13.31 -1.07 40.01
CA ARG A 614 12.16 -0.20 40.33
C ARG A 614 10.83 -0.92 40.55
N GLN A 615 10.67 -2.15 40.06
CA GLN A 615 9.38 -2.86 40.10
C GLN A 615 9.13 -3.66 41.41
N GLY A 616 10.10 -3.72 42.33
CA GLY A 616 10.01 -4.52 43.55
C GLY A 616 9.65 -6.00 43.30
N GLY A 617 9.06 -6.66 44.29
CA GLY A 617 8.66 -8.08 44.21
C GLY A 617 7.64 -8.40 43.10
N ARG A 618 6.90 -7.41 42.58
CA ARG A 618 5.89 -7.61 41.51
C ARG A 618 6.50 -7.68 40.11
N GLY A 619 7.54 -6.91 39.80
CA GLY A 619 8.25 -7.05 38.50
C GLY A 619 9.05 -8.32 38.40
N ARG A 620 9.69 -8.75 39.50
CA ARG A 620 10.33 -10.06 39.59
C ARG A 620 9.31 -11.20 39.45
N ALA A 621 8.12 -11.06 40.04
CA ALA A 621 7.03 -12.03 39.87
C ALA A 621 6.44 -12.04 38.45
N ALA A 622 6.34 -10.88 37.77
CA ALA A 622 5.88 -10.80 36.37
C ALA A 622 6.92 -11.32 35.38
N ALA A 623 8.21 -11.03 35.60
CA ALA A 623 9.32 -11.60 34.84
C ALA A 623 9.42 -13.12 35.05
N ALA A 624 9.29 -13.59 36.30
CA ALA A 624 9.22 -15.01 36.62
C ALA A 624 7.95 -15.65 36.03
N ALA A 625 6.79 -15.01 36.08
CA ALA A 625 5.56 -15.53 35.48
C ALA A 625 5.62 -15.57 33.94
N ALA A 626 6.30 -14.61 33.29
CA ALA A 626 6.51 -14.61 31.84
C ALA A 626 7.53 -15.69 31.42
N LEU A 627 8.58 -15.92 32.21
CA LEU A 627 9.57 -17.00 32.00
C LEU A 627 9.01 -18.39 32.38
N LEU A 628 7.98 -18.46 33.23
CA LEU A 628 7.34 -19.70 33.70
C LEU A 628 6.01 -20.01 33.00
N GLN A 629 5.54 -19.19 32.04
CA GLN A 629 4.44 -19.61 31.19
C GLN A 629 4.98 -20.69 30.25
N PRO A 630 4.50 -21.95 30.31
CA PRO A 630 4.61 -22.80 29.15
C PRO A 630 3.90 -22.07 28.01
N GLY A 631 4.33 -22.27 26.76
CA GLY A 631 3.59 -21.78 25.59
C GLY A 631 2.09 -22.05 25.75
N PRO A 632 1.21 -21.19 25.20
CA PRO A 632 -0.22 -21.20 25.50
C PRO A 632 -0.75 -22.64 25.47
N PRO A 633 -1.49 -23.09 26.49
CA PRO A 633 -1.89 -24.49 26.59
C PRO A 633 -2.66 -24.87 25.34
N ASP A 634 -2.17 -25.89 24.64
CA ASP A 634 -2.88 -26.60 23.58
C ASP A 634 -4.28 -26.97 24.08
N ARG A 635 -5.29 -26.17 23.70
CA ARG A 635 -6.71 -26.49 23.96
C ARG A 635 -7.22 -27.64 23.08
N GLN A 636 -6.34 -28.41 22.44
CA GLN A 636 -6.70 -29.59 21.64
C GLN A 636 -6.03 -30.91 22.09
N ALA A 637 -5.24 -30.91 23.17
CA ALA A 637 -4.57 -32.14 23.65
C ALA A 637 -5.30 -32.85 24.83
N ALA A 638 -6.60 -32.64 25.02
CA ALA A 638 -7.37 -33.24 26.12
C ALA A 638 -8.53 -34.17 25.67
N SER A 639 -8.50 -34.73 24.46
CA SER A 639 -9.59 -35.58 23.96
C SER A 639 -9.16 -36.80 23.14
N ARG A 640 -8.02 -37.43 23.45
CA ARG A 640 -7.62 -38.68 22.79
C ARG A 640 -6.98 -39.72 23.70
N TRP A 641 -7.67 -40.28 24.69
CA TRP A 641 -7.38 -41.64 25.18
C TRP A 641 -8.69 -42.37 25.56
N PRO A 642 -8.76 -43.70 25.34
CA PRO A 642 -10.00 -44.41 25.05
C PRO A 642 -10.76 -44.84 26.32
N GLN A 643 -12.09 -44.79 26.28
CA GLN A 643 -12.93 -45.47 27.27
C GLN A 643 -13.23 -46.89 26.80
N ARG A 644 -12.91 -47.87 27.67
CA ARG A 644 -13.70 -49.07 28.01
C ARG A 644 -13.00 -49.82 29.18
N PRO A 645 -13.70 -50.65 29.95
CA PRO A 645 -15.07 -51.16 29.77
C PRO A 645 -16.17 -50.25 30.31
#